data_AF-A0A2E0Z072-F1
#
_entry.id   AF-A0A2E0Z072-F1
#
_cell.length_a   1.000
_cell.length_b   1.000
_cell.length_c   1.000
_cell.angle_alpha   90.00
_cell.angle_beta   90.00
_cell.angle_gamma   90.00
#
_symmetry.space_group_name_H-M   'P 1'
#
loop_
_entity.id
_entity.type
_entity.pdbx_description
1 polymer ?
#
loop_
_entity_poly.entity_id
_entity_poly.type
_entity_poly.pdbx_seq_one_letter_code
_entity_poly.pdbx_strand_id
1 'polypeptide(L)'
;LSLQNGTADGTDYDNLQFYNAQGQPISSTLVFQPGETSKDIYVRTIDNDPPLNEPLENYSVQAQLAGGNTDTAQGGITDSDRPVVQISGVQGDGTTVEEGELAQFTVTLNQASAQAETVTLSLQNGTADASDYDNLQFYNAQGQPISSTLVFQPGETSKDIYVKTIDNDPPLNEPLEDYSVQAQLAGGNTDTAQGQITDSDQAQISINDVQVQEGGQLVFTVSLNQSSASTVSVNWQTALDNAGANPASLADFVSNAGTVTFLPGEISKQVVVQTNQDALNEFDETLLVQLSSAVGAQIADASGVGTILDDDGPSAGTASATVDEDGLQGPPPGIGDAAAGDWTDSNADGDNDETTFSGTLPGDVGANGPASFDFAAMHGQSAALGAETVSYDWNAGSNTLTASATRDGESVDVFQVQLDPASGDYTVTLLNNALHTQAGVEDDVTAALTYTVTDAGNATANGTLNVTIDDDLPVVVGDEQTVDKPNINLMVILDVSTSMNAQTTFDGVQMSQLEAAVASINQLFDAYDQVGNTAVRLVTFSSSAQEVGATWTTIDQARTLLAGVSARGFTNYRAALEAASGVDSLSNGSFGNGAWDDPGKLGDAINVSYFASDGNPNVEGLINGSIQSAWQDFLLEEDILSYALGVGNVNPGHLHPIAYDGRPDDQREDPGANRDIDAVVVDDFDDLPEVLADTIPPLTGSLFTTGGASATGGADGAETMLIVIDGTTLTFDLAADPQNPGEVDPTLVSAVGGSLVFDYDEGSNVLTATSAKGGEWSVELNGGAFTYQAAQGASGTDSLDFSIIDGDGDSASSSIDIDLSGGQSRAQPQAAQAGPLLDSEPLLATAGDDVFAWELSDIGTPGDPEEDTVLRFGDQGQDVLDLSDLLVDAHPGDAGEIGDLDHFLNISSDGTDSVVHISTSGGFSDGLFDPAAVDQSIVLAGVDLGDDSAQAIRDLLSSGQLIAD
;
A
#
# COMPACT_ATOMS: atom_id res chain seq x y z
N LEU A 1 113.63 53.11 66.41
CA LEU A 1 112.75 52.34 65.51
C LEU A 1 113.46 52.11 64.21
N SER A 2 113.41 50.90 63.66
CA SER A 2 113.87 50.58 62.32
C SER A 2 112.81 49.76 61.61
N LEU A 3 112.42 50.20 60.42
CA LEU A 3 111.57 49.42 59.51
C LEU A 3 112.47 48.42 58.78
N GLN A 4 112.05 47.16 58.75
CA GLN A 4 112.74 46.05 58.09
C GLN A 4 111.78 45.43 57.09
N ASN A 5 112.18 45.47 55.83
CA ASN A 5 111.46 44.89 54.71
C ASN A 5 111.37 43.35 54.86
N GLY A 6 110.19 42.80 54.62
CA GLY A 6 109.95 41.36 54.48
C GLY A 6 109.97 40.99 52.99
N THR A 7 108.80 40.67 52.43
CA THR A 7 108.61 40.60 50.97
C THR A 7 108.35 41.98 50.34
N ALA A 8 107.87 42.96 51.12
CA ALA A 8 107.69 44.33 50.67
C ALA A 8 109.05 45.04 50.48
N ASP A 9 109.20 45.85 49.45
CA ASP A 9 110.39 46.59 49.06
C ASP A 9 110.26 48.13 49.25
N GLY A 10 111.23 48.90 48.76
CA GLY A 10 111.25 50.36 48.95
C GLY A 10 110.14 51.13 48.23
N THR A 11 109.39 50.49 47.34
CA THR A 11 108.29 51.08 46.56
C THR A 11 106.94 50.99 47.26
N ASP A 12 106.80 50.10 48.24
CA ASP A 12 105.53 49.86 48.96
C ASP A 12 105.31 50.83 50.14
N TYR A 13 106.31 51.68 50.46
CA TYR A 13 106.25 52.61 51.59
C TYR A 13 106.37 54.07 51.18
N ASP A 14 105.67 54.95 51.90
CA ASP A 14 105.89 56.40 51.83
C ASP A 14 107.19 56.76 52.57
N ASN A 15 108.29 56.83 51.80
CA ASN A 15 109.59 57.38 52.19
C ASN A 15 110.33 56.70 53.37
N LEU A 16 109.99 55.45 53.74
CA LEU A 16 110.62 54.68 54.83
C LEU A 16 110.67 55.45 56.18
N GLN A 17 109.68 56.30 56.45
CA GLN A 17 109.55 57.07 57.69
C GLN A 17 108.43 56.51 58.58
N PHE A 18 108.49 56.84 59.87
CA PHE A 18 107.40 56.57 60.81
C PHE A 18 106.53 57.83 60.95
N TYR A 19 105.24 57.63 61.18
CA TYR A 19 104.26 58.71 61.28
C TYR A 19 103.52 58.64 62.62
N ASN A 20 102.97 59.78 63.06
CA ASN A 20 101.96 59.82 64.13
C ASN A 20 100.56 59.51 63.58
N ALA A 21 99.56 59.43 64.46
CA ALA A 21 98.17 59.18 64.09
C ALA A 21 97.57 60.24 63.13
N GLN A 22 98.14 61.44 63.08
CA GLN A 22 97.76 62.52 62.17
C GLN A 22 98.48 62.44 60.82
N GLY A 23 99.27 61.40 60.58
CA GLY A 23 100.00 61.21 59.32
C GLY A 23 101.16 62.17 59.12
N GLN A 24 101.67 62.79 60.19
CA GLN A 24 102.86 63.65 60.15
C GLN A 24 104.11 62.83 60.47
N PRO A 25 105.24 63.04 59.76
CA PRO A 25 106.46 62.28 59.99
C PRO A 25 107.02 62.55 61.39
N ILE A 26 107.38 61.49 62.08
CA ILE A 26 108.01 61.51 63.42
C ILE A 26 109.42 60.96 63.36
N SER A 27 110.23 61.33 64.35
CA SER A 27 111.58 60.78 64.49
C SER A 27 111.53 59.28 64.78
N SER A 28 112.47 58.53 64.20
CA SER A 28 112.71 57.13 64.56
C SER A 28 113.23 56.95 65.99
N THR A 29 113.62 58.03 66.67
CA THR A 29 113.89 58.06 68.12
C THR A 29 112.67 58.56 68.86
N LEU A 30 112.04 57.67 69.63
CA LEU A 30 110.94 58.02 70.51
C LEU A 30 111.45 58.39 71.90
N VAL A 31 111.05 59.56 72.40
CA VAL A 31 111.32 59.98 73.78
C VAL A 31 110.03 59.90 74.56
N PHE A 32 109.99 59.08 75.61
CA PHE A 32 108.87 58.96 76.54
C PHE A 32 109.04 59.98 77.67
N GLN A 33 107.99 60.75 77.95
CA GLN A 33 107.96 61.65 79.10
C GLN A 33 107.71 60.85 80.40
N PRO A 34 108.07 61.38 81.59
CA PRO A 34 107.80 60.69 82.85
C PRO A 34 106.32 60.31 82.99
N GLY A 35 106.05 59.01 83.13
CA GLY A 35 104.70 58.44 83.25
C GLY A 35 104.09 57.93 81.94
N GLU A 36 104.67 58.21 80.78
CA GLU A 36 104.26 57.59 79.51
C GLU A 36 104.76 56.15 79.44
N THR A 37 103.86 55.22 79.08
CA THR A 37 104.18 53.78 78.96
C THR A 37 104.00 53.22 77.55
N SER A 38 103.35 53.96 76.65
CA SER A 38 103.18 53.61 75.24
C SER A 38 103.27 54.84 74.33
N LYS A 39 103.65 54.62 73.07
CA LYS A 39 103.53 55.57 71.96
C LYS A 39 103.14 54.80 70.71
N ASP A 40 102.14 55.32 70.02
CA ASP A 40 101.71 54.76 68.75
C ASP A 40 102.60 55.27 67.62
N ILE A 41 102.90 54.37 66.70
CA ILE A 41 103.64 54.66 65.47
C ILE A 41 102.90 54.03 64.30
N TYR A 42 102.98 54.69 63.16
CA TYR A 42 102.31 54.26 61.94
C TYR A 42 103.34 54.15 60.83
N VAL A 43 103.20 53.10 60.02
CA VAL A 43 103.89 52.93 58.74
C VAL A 43 102.85 53.19 57.67
N ARG A 44 103.14 54.10 56.73
CA ARG A 44 102.24 54.40 55.62
C ARG A 44 102.70 53.61 54.39
N THR A 45 101.81 52.78 53.87
CA THR A 45 101.99 52.04 52.62
C THR A 45 101.49 52.86 51.43
N ILE A 46 102.03 52.62 50.25
CA ILE A 46 101.60 53.23 48.98
C ILE A 46 100.85 52.17 48.17
N ASP A 47 99.80 52.60 47.49
CA ASP A 47 99.14 51.84 46.42
C ASP A 47 99.93 52.10 45.11
N ASN A 48 100.70 51.10 44.67
CA ASN A 48 101.70 51.18 43.60
C ASN A 48 101.30 50.37 42.36
N ASP A 49 100.09 50.54 41.86
CA ASP A 49 99.61 50.00 40.58
C ASP A 49 100.55 50.37 39.39
N PRO A 50 100.91 49.51 38.40
CA PRO A 50 100.63 48.07 38.14
C PRO A 50 101.81 47.09 38.44
N PRO A 51 101.57 45.75 38.56
CA PRO A 51 100.43 44.98 38.03
C PRO A 51 99.31 44.50 38.99
N LEU A 52 98.06 44.56 38.49
CA LEU A 52 96.83 44.01 39.10
C LEU A 52 96.97 42.54 39.57
N ASN A 53 96.57 42.26 40.82
CA ASN A 53 96.59 40.96 41.52
C ASN A 53 97.99 40.53 42.03
N GLU A 54 98.62 41.39 42.84
CA GLU A 54 99.92 41.14 43.48
C GLU A 54 99.80 40.14 44.66
N PRO A 55 100.83 39.33 44.92
CA PRO A 55 100.83 38.44 46.08
C PRO A 55 100.88 39.23 47.40
N LEU A 56 100.24 38.73 48.47
CA LEU A 56 100.30 39.35 49.82
C LEU A 56 101.73 39.62 50.27
N GLU A 57 101.97 40.82 50.79
CA GLU A 57 103.30 41.25 51.21
C GLU A 57 103.42 41.51 52.72
N ASN A 58 104.65 41.51 53.25
CA ASN A 58 104.89 41.73 54.68
C ASN A 58 106.13 42.58 55.00
N TYR A 59 106.12 43.14 56.21
CA TYR A 59 107.19 43.96 56.77
C TYR A 59 107.28 43.83 58.30
N SER A 60 108.35 44.31 58.90
CA SER A 60 108.50 44.33 60.35
C SER A 60 109.06 45.64 60.88
N VAL A 61 108.65 46.01 62.09
CA VAL A 61 109.11 47.20 62.79
C VAL A 61 109.82 46.77 64.06
N GLN A 62 111.10 47.11 64.17
CA GLN A 62 111.91 46.85 65.36
C GLN A 62 112.08 48.12 66.20
N ALA A 63 111.80 48.00 67.50
CA ALA A 63 112.06 49.03 68.50
C ALA A 63 113.25 48.61 69.37
N GLN A 64 114.13 49.56 69.70
CA GLN A 64 115.26 49.35 70.60
C GLN A 64 115.29 50.44 71.66
N LEU A 65 115.30 50.05 72.94
CA LEU A 65 115.53 50.97 74.04
C LEU A 65 117.03 51.29 74.16
N ALA A 66 117.40 52.56 74.30
CA ALA A 66 118.81 52.97 74.41
C ALA A 66 119.48 52.34 75.65
N GLY A 67 120.42 51.40 75.43
CA GLY A 67 121.08 50.62 76.48
C GLY A 67 120.23 49.45 77.05
N GLY A 68 119.11 49.12 76.42
CA GLY A 68 118.16 48.09 76.87
C GLY A 68 117.81 47.05 75.79
N ASN A 69 116.61 46.48 75.91
CA ASN A 69 116.09 45.41 75.05
C ASN A 69 115.60 45.91 73.67
N THR A 70 115.51 44.96 72.75
CA THR A 70 114.87 45.10 71.44
C THR A 70 113.58 44.29 71.37
N ASP A 71 112.57 44.79 70.67
CA ASP A 71 111.33 44.08 70.35
C ASP A 71 110.93 44.33 68.89
N THR A 72 110.22 43.38 68.26
CA THR A 72 109.86 43.43 66.84
C THR A 72 108.38 43.08 66.64
N ALA A 73 107.67 43.90 65.87
CA ALA A 73 106.31 43.65 65.40
C ALA A 73 106.29 43.39 63.89
N GLN A 74 105.35 42.57 63.41
CA GLN A 74 105.15 42.26 61.98
C GLN A 74 103.87 42.95 61.47
N GLY A 75 103.88 43.41 60.22
CA GLY A 75 102.75 43.98 59.49
C GLY A 75 102.61 43.36 58.09
N GLY A 76 101.40 43.37 57.54
CA GLY A 76 101.09 42.87 56.19
C GLY A 76 100.44 43.94 55.31
N ILE A 77 100.53 43.77 53.98
CA ILE A 77 99.90 44.60 52.94
C ILE A 77 98.96 43.71 52.11
N THR A 78 97.74 44.18 51.82
CA THR A 78 96.67 43.43 51.11
C THR A 78 96.27 44.17 49.82
N ASP A 79 96.08 43.43 48.72
CA ASP A 79 95.70 43.96 47.39
C ASP A 79 94.20 44.34 47.31
N SER A 80 93.90 45.50 46.71
CA SER A 80 92.57 46.07 46.55
C SER A 80 91.92 45.87 45.16
N ASP A 81 92.58 45.29 44.16
CA ASP A 81 92.15 45.37 42.74
C ASP A 81 91.57 44.07 42.12
N ARG A 82 90.84 43.29 42.90
CA ARG A 82 90.23 42.05 42.39
C ARG A 82 88.94 42.31 41.58
N PRO A 83 88.71 41.63 40.42
CA PRO A 83 87.46 41.77 39.67
C PRO A 83 86.22 41.44 40.51
N VAL A 84 85.12 42.13 40.21
CA VAL A 84 83.80 41.97 40.83
C VAL A 84 82.83 41.53 39.74
N VAL A 85 82.09 40.44 39.96
CA VAL A 85 81.04 39.98 39.04
C VAL A 85 79.75 40.76 39.26
N GLN A 86 79.06 41.08 38.18
CA GLN A 86 77.70 41.60 38.17
C GLN A 86 76.83 40.81 37.20
N ILE A 87 75.53 40.72 37.44
CA ILE A 87 74.57 40.13 36.51
C ILE A 87 73.37 41.06 36.37
N SER A 88 72.92 41.26 35.13
CA SER A 88 71.80 42.13 34.78
C SER A 88 70.92 41.47 33.73
N GLY A 89 69.60 41.63 33.79
CA GLY A 89 68.72 41.29 32.69
C GLY A 89 68.66 42.40 31.64
N VAL A 90 67.93 42.17 30.54
CA VAL A 90 67.77 43.17 29.45
C VAL A 90 67.16 44.48 29.95
N GLN A 91 66.37 44.45 31.03
CA GLN A 91 65.69 45.61 31.61
C GLN A 91 66.41 46.16 32.86
N GLY A 92 67.70 45.91 33.04
CA GLY A 92 68.47 46.36 34.20
C GLY A 92 68.70 45.22 35.21
N ASP A 93 68.08 45.28 36.38
CA ASP A 93 68.20 44.23 37.40
C ASP A 93 67.36 42.97 37.12
N GLY A 94 66.59 42.96 36.02
CA GLY A 94 65.87 41.78 35.57
C GLY A 94 65.39 41.77 34.12
N THR A 95 64.58 40.77 33.77
CA THR A 95 63.98 40.56 32.44
C THR A 95 62.59 39.92 32.56
N THR A 96 61.66 40.28 31.68
CA THR A 96 60.32 39.69 31.59
C THR A 96 60.13 39.15 30.17
N VAL A 97 59.64 37.92 30.06
CA VAL A 97 59.33 37.26 28.77
C VAL A 97 57.98 36.55 28.86
N GLU A 98 57.37 36.35 27.70
CA GLU A 98 56.23 35.44 27.54
C GLU A 98 56.71 33.99 27.69
N GLU A 99 55.84 33.07 28.07
CA GLU A 99 56.16 31.64 28.13
C GLU A 99 56.62 31.11 26.74
N GLY A 100 57.49 30.10 26.73
CA GLY A 100 58.11 29.57 25.51
C GLY A 100 59.28 30.38 24.91
N GLU A 101 59.58 31.58 25.42
CA GLU A 101 60.65 32.46 24.92
C GLU A 101 62.00 32.34 25.69
N LEU A 102 63.07 32.94 25.14
CA LEU A 102 64.40 32.99 25.77
C LEU A 102 64.60 34.27 26.59
N ALA A 103 64.75 34.14 27.91
CA ALA A 103 65.07 35.24 28.81
C ALA A 103 66.59 35.49 28.87
N GLN A 104 67.03 36.68 28.45
CA GLN A 104 68.46 37.04 28.39
C GLN A 104 68.96 37.71 29.67
N PHE A 105 70.13 37.27 30.12
CA PHE A 105 70.93 37.89 31.18
C PHE A 105 72.37 38.11 30.69
N THR A 106 72.99 39.19 31.16
CA THR A 106 74.39 39.53 30.87
C THR A 106 75.19 39.47 32.16
N VAL A 107 76.21 38.62 32.19
CA VAL A 107 77.16 38.48 33.30
C VAL A 107 78.40 39.30 32.96
N THR A 108 78.77 40.25 33.82
CA THR A 108 79.90 41.15 33.60
C THR A 108 80.93 41.10 34.73
N LEU A 109 82.16 41.43 34.41
CA LEU A 109 83.20 41.79 35.37
C LEU A 109 83.40 43.31 35.31
N ASN A 110 83.49 43.97 36.47
CA ASN A 110 83.69 45.42 36.54
C ASN A 110 85.01 45.89 35.88
N GLN A 111 85.98 44.99 35.75
CA GLN A 111 87.25 45.21 35.07
C GLN A 111 87.81 43.91 34.48
N ALA A 112 88.66 44.04 33.47
CA ALA A 112 89.31 42.91 32.83
C ALA A 112 90.40 42.29 33.72
N SER A 113 90.42 40.96 33.81
CA SER A 113 91.50 40.23 34.49
C SER A 113 92.63 39.87 33.51
N ALA A 114 93.87 39.83 34.01
CA ALA A 114 95.03 39.32 33.27
C ALA A 114 95.10 37.77 33.28
N GLN A 115 94.29 37.12 34.12
CA GLN A 115 94.16 35.67 34.21
C GLN A 115 92.71 35.26 33.89
N ALA A 116 92.48 33.97 33.65
CA ALA A 116 91.13 33.48 33.42
C ALA A 116 90.32 33.49 34.73
N GLU A 117 89.17 34.14 34.73
CA GLU A 117 88.26 34.18 35.87
C GLU A 117 87.13 33.17 35.69
N THR A 118 86.71 32.53 36.78
CA THR A 118 85.64 31.54 36.75
C THR A 118 84.43 32.03 37.53
N VAL A 119 83.28 32.11 36.86
CA VAL A 119 81.98 32.46 37.45
C VAL A 119 81.07 31.26 37.39
N THR A 120 80.48 30.88 38.53
CA THR A 120 79.47 29.81 38.60
C THR A 120 78.07 30.43 38.63
N LEU A 121 77.16 29.87 37.85
CA LEU A 121 75.77 30.29 37.73
C LEU A 121 74.85 29.31 38.47
N SER A 122 73.81 29.83 39.10
CA SER A 122 72.70 29.03 39.63
C SER A 122 71.37 29.70 39.33
N LEU A 123 70.43 28.93 38.77
CA LEU A 123 69.03 29.30 38.64
C LEU A 123 68.31 28.98 39.95
N GLN A 124 67.55 29.95 40.48
CA GLN A 124 66.78 29.83 41.71
C GLN A 124 65.33 30.16 41.42
N ASN A 125 64.46 29.18 41.68
CA ASN A 125 63.02 29.30 41.54
C ASN A 125 62.46 30.37 42.50
N GLY A 126 61.51 31.17 42.02
CA GLY A 126 60.69 32.08 42.81
C GLY A 126 59.29 31.48 42.97
N THR A 127 58.28 32.07 42.33
CA THR A 127 56.96 31.44 42.11
C THR A 127 56.97 30.48 40.93
N ALA A 128 57.84 30.67 39.94
CA ALA A 128 58.04 29.70 38.87
C ALA A 128 58.73 28.44 39.43
N ASP A 129 58.30 27.27 38.98
CA ASP A 129 58.83 25.96 39.34
C ASP A 129 59.59 25.27 38.18
N ALA A 130 59.87 23.96 38.30
CA ALA A 130 60.61 23.24 37.28
C ALA A 130 59.79 22.94 35.99
N SER A 131 58.47 23.10 36.01
CA SER A 131 57.61 23.02 34.82
C SER A 131 57.87 24.15 33.83
N ASP A 132 58.27 25.32 34.31
CA ASP A 132 58.25 26.55 33.51
C ASP A 132 59.59 26.76 32.77
N TYR A 133 60.53 25.82 32.91
CA TYR A 133 61.86 25.86 32.27
C TYR A 133 62.19 24.61 31.48
N ASP A 134 62.88 24.79 30.34
CA ASP A 134 63.48 23.70 29.58
C ASP A 134 64.72 23.18 30.33
N ASN A 135 64.49 22.43 31.41
CA ASN A 135 65.49 21.96 32.37
C ASN A 135 66.20 23.10 33.15
N LEU A 136 66.69 22.81 34.36
CA LEU A 136 67.46 23.77 35.19
C LEU A 136 68.89 24.01 34.64
N GLN A 137 68.98 24.43 33.38
CA GLN A 137 70.20 24.65 32.60
C GLN A 137 70.21 26.05 31.97
N PHE A 138 71.39 26.49 31.54
CA PHE A 138 71.57 27.76 30.86
C PHE A 138 71.82 27.54 29.37
N TYR A 139 71.47 28.53 28.55
CA TYR A 139 71.51 28.45 27.09
C TYR A 139 72.32 29.60 26.48
N ASN A 140 72.74 29.44 25.22
CA ASN A 140 73.24 30.52 24.37
C ASN A 140 72.09 31.17 23.57
N ALA A 141 72.39 32.22 22.79
CA ALA A 141 71.41 32.93 21.96
C ALA A 141 70.74 32.07 20.86
N GLN A 142 71.27 30.87 20.59
CA GLN A 142 70.69 29.90 19.66
C GLN A 142 69.88 28.81 20.37
N GLY A 143 69.63 28.94 21.68
CA GLY A 143 68.89 27.96 22.48
C GLY A 143 69.64 26.65 22.71
N GLN A 144 70.98 26.64 22.63
CA GLN A 144 71.80 25.44 22.89
C GLN A 144 72.33 25.43 24.33
N PRO A 145 72.33 24.29 25.06
CA PRO A 145 72.79 24.23 26.43
C PRO A 145 74.26 24.62 26.58
N ILE A 146 74.56 25.39 27.63
CA ILE A 146 75.92 25.80 28.03
C ILE A 146 76.22 25.36 29.47
N SER A 147 77.50 25.34 29.82
CA SER A 147 77.97 25.04 31.18
C SER A 147 77.50 26.11 32.17
N SER A 148 77.08 25.70 33.38
CA SER A 148 76.82 26.62 34.51
C SER A 148 78.11 27.25 35.06
N THR A 149 79.28 26.83 34.59
CA THR A 149 80.55 27.49 34.87
C THR A 149 81.00 28.28 33.65
N LEU A 150 80.99 29.61 33.77
CA LEU A 150 81.53 30.55 32.80
C LEU A 150 83.00 30.81 33.06
N VAL A 151 83.84 30.68 32.03
CA VAL A 151 85.26 31.05 32.10
C VAL A 151 85.47 32.31 31.26
N PHE A 152 85.75 33.42 31.93
CA PHE A 152 86.18 34.67 31.31
C PHE A 152 87.66 34.56 30.99
N GLN A 153 88.01 34.60 29.70
CA GLN A 153 89.42 34.58 29.28
C GLN A 153 90.09 35.92 29.63
N PRO A 154 91.44 35.99 29.69
CA PRO A 154 92.13 37.24 29.93
C PRO A 154 91.65 38.36 29.01
N GLY A 155 91.25 39.50 29.58
CA GLY A 155 90.68 40.63 28.83
C GLY A 155 89.15 40.62 28.61
N GLU A 156 88.46 39.50 28.86
CA GLU A 156 87.01 39.36 28.67
C GLU A 156 86.25 39.89 29.90
N THR A 157 85.23 40.72 29.70
CA THR A 157 84.47 41.36 30.78
C THR A 157 82.96 41.15 30.71
N SER A 158 82.44 40.46 29.68
CA SER A 158 81.00 40.22 29.55
C SER A 158 80.71 38.91 28.82
N LYS A 159 79.66 38.19 29.24
CA LYS A 159 79.05 37.07 28.53
C LYS A 159 77.53 37.11 28.71
N ASP A 160 76.80 36.83 27.63
CA ASP A 160 75.35 36.62 27.68
C ASP A 160 75.02 35.15 27.97
N ILE A 161 73.98 34.95 28.77
CA ILE A 161 73.37 33.66 29.09
C ILE A 161 71.86 33.78 29.00
N TYR A 162 71.20 32.67 28.72
CA TYR A 162 69.76 32.62 28.53
C TYR A 162 69.14 31.56 29.42
N VAL A 163 67.95 31.85 29.95
CA VAL A 163 67.04 30.88 30.56
C VAL A 163 65.92 30.66 29.55
N LYS A 164 65.64 29.40 29.23
CA LYS A 164 64.58 29.04 28.27
C LYS A 164 63.33 28.67 29.02
N THR A 165 62.26 29.44 28.84
CA THR A 165 60.95 29.14 29.43
C THR A 165 60.22 28.11 28.57
N ILE A 166 59.29 27.36 29.16
CA ILE A 166 58.40 26.45 28.44
C ILE A 166 57.03 27.11 28.33
N ASP A 167 56.36 26.84 27.22
CA ASP A 167 54.91 27.02 27.04
C ASP A 167 54.26 25.68 27.42
N ASN A 168 53.72 25.60 28.65
CA ASN A 168 53.27 24.36 29.29
C ASN A 168 51.76 24.32 29.55
N ASP A 169 50.97 24.24 28.48
CA ASP A 169 49.54 23.93 28.58
C ASP A 169 49.30 22.49 29.15
N PRO A 170 48.37 22.24 30.11
CA PRO A 170 47.57 23.14 30.96
C PRO A 170 48.11 23.29 32.41
N PRO A 171 47.86 24.45 33.09
CA PRO A 171 46.60 25.24 33.05
C PRO A 171 46.69 26.73 32.63
N LEU A 172 45.77 27.15 31.75
CA LEU A 172 45.62 28.52 31.20
C LEU A 172 45.35 29.65 32.22
N ASN A 173 45.93 30.83 31.96
CA ASN A 173 45.84 32.07 32.74
C ASN A 173 46.55 31.98 34.09
N GLU A 174 47.80 31.53 34.01
CA GLU A 174 48.74 31.47 35.13
C GLU A 174 49.06 32.89 35.64
N PRO A 175 49.23 33.07 36.97
CA PRO A 175 49.65 34.37 37.49
C PRO A 175 51.06 34.70 36.97
N LEU A 176 51.42 35.99 36.90
CA LEU A 176 52.79 36.41 36.64
C LEU A 176 53.77 35.68 37.57
N GLU A 177 54.77 35.01 37.01
CA GLU A 177 55.72 34.21 37.77
C GLU A 177 57.10 34.85 37.84
N ASP A 178 57.86 34.58 38.90
CA ASP A 178 59.21 35.11 39.10
C ASP A 178 60.28 34.04 39.40
N TYR A 179 61.54 34.38 39.10
CA TYR A 179 62.73 33.58 39.37
C TYR A 179 63.99 34.44 39.43
N SER A 180 65.13 33.87 39.81
CA SER A 180 66.39 34.61 39.84
C SER A 180 67.59 33.80 39.36
N VAL A 181 68.55 34.51 38.75
CA VAL A 181 69.84 33.96 38.32
C VAL A 181 70.94 34.58 39.15
N GLN A 182 71.69 33.72 39.85
CA GLN A 182 72.82 34.12 40.68
C GLN A 182 74.14 33.79 39.97
N ALA A 183 75.06 34.77 39.97
CA ALA A 183 76.42 34.63 39.45
C ALA A 183 77.43 34.78 40.60
N GLN A 184 78.30 33.79 40.79
CA GLN A 184 79.32 33.78 41.84
C GLN A 184 80.72 33.69 41.23
N LEU A 185 81.55 34.70 41.47
CA LEU A 185 82.97 34.68 41.09
C LEU A 185 83.75 33.79 42.06
N ALA A 186 84.62 32.91 41.54
CA ALA A 186 85.39 31.98 42.35
C ALA A 186 86.24 32.70 43.42
N GLY A 187 85.85 32.54 44.69
CA GLY A 187 86.45 33.21 45.85
C GLY A 187 86.19 34.72 45.96
N GLY A 188 85.38 35.29 45.06
CA GLY A 188 85.04 36.72 44.99
C GLY A 188 83.64 37.00 45.51
N ASN A 189 82.95 37.98 44.91
CA ASN A 189 81.58 38.32 45.25
C ASN A 189 80.55 37.44 44.51
N THR A 190 79.30 37.60 44.93
CA THR A 190 78.11 37.05 44.28
C THR A 190 77.20 38.20 43.91
N ASP A 191 76.49 38.09 42.78
CA ASP A 191 75.43 39.01 42.36
C ASP A 191 74.21 38.23 41.85
N THR A 192 73.03 38.85 41.79
CA THR A 192 71.77 38.18 41.42
C THR A 192 70.85 39.11 40.62
N ALA A 193 70.26 38.58 39.54
CA ALA A 193 69.28 39.26 38.70
C ALA A 193 67.94 38.50 38.69
N GLN A 194 66.83 39.23 38.51
CA GLN A 194 65.47 38.66 38.51
C GLN A 194 64.96 38.35 37.10
N GLY A 195 64.12 37.33 36.97
CA GLY A 195 63.38 37.00 35.75
C GLY A 195 61.88 36.88 36.05
N GLN A 196 61.04 37.20 35.07
CA GLN A 196 59.59 37.05 35.15
C GLN A 196 59.02 36.38 33.89
N ILE A 197 57.94 35.60 34.06
CA ILE A 197 57.24 34.85 32.99
C ILE A 197 55.78 35.32 32.94
N THR A 198 55.29 35.75 31.78
CA THR A 198 53.89 36.14 31.54
C THR A 198 53.15 35.08 30.71
N ASP A 199 51.92 34.77 31.10
CA ASP A 199 50.97 33.86 30.42
C ASP A 199 50.42 34.42 29.09
N SER A 200 50.25 33.56 28.09
CA SER A 200 49.81 33.89 26.71
C SER A 200 48.33 33.57 26.42
N ASP A 201 47.58 33.00 27.38
CA ASP A 201 46.57 31.97 27.08
C ASP A 201 45.11 32.36 27.40
N GLN A 202 44.74 33.60 27.06
CA GLN A 202 43.41 34.14 27.36
C GLN A 202 42.27 33.50 26.52
N ALA A 203 41.22 33.01 27.18
CA ALA A 203 40.03 32.46 26.52
C ALA A 203 39.28 33.48 25.63
N GLN A 204 38.57 32.99 24.61
CA GLN A 204 37.76 33.78 23.67
C GLN A 204 36.27 33.46 23.79
N ILE A 205 35.42 34.49 23.82
CA ILE A 205 33.95 34.38 23.90
C ILE A 205 33.32 34.60 22.51
N SER A 206 32.33 33.79 22.17
CA SER A 206 31.47 33.95 20.98
C SER A 206 30.00 33.66 21.33
N ILE A 207 29.08 34.05 20.45
CA ILE A 207 27.64 33.76 20.52
C ILE A 207 27.19 33.30 19.14
N ASN A 208 26.27 32.32 19.05
CA ASN A 208 25.75 31.83 17.76
C ASN A 208 24.51 32.59 17.31
N ASP A 209 24.13 32.38 16.05
CA ASP A 209 22.85 32.80 15.49
C ASP A 209 21.78 31.71 15.70
N VAL A 210 20.52 32.13 15.79
CA VAL A 210 19.35 31.25 16.00
C VAL A 210 18.13 31.77 15.23
N GLN A 211 17.14 30.89 15.01
CA GLN A 211 15.85 31.27 14.45
C GLN A 211 14.71 30.55 15.18
N VAL A 212 13.53 31.16 15.22
CA VAL A 212 12.32 30.58 15.80
C VAL A 212 11.09 31.20 15.15
N GLN A 213 9.98 30.45 15.09
CA GLN A 213 8.66 31.00 14.76
C GLN A 213 8.24 32.01 15.83
N GLU A 214 7.47 33.02 15.45
CA GLU A 214 6.94 34.00 16.41
C GLU A 214 6.17 33.34 17.57
N GLY A 215 6.08 34.03 18.70
CA GLY A 215 5.66 33.44 19.99
C GLY A 215 6.64 32.46 20.65
N GLY A 216 7.65 31.99 19.93
CA GLY A 216 8.71 31.09 20.42
C GLY A 216 9.83 31.75 21.25
N GLN A 217 10.88 30.98 21.53
CA GLN A 217 12.07 31.43 22.27
C GLN A 217 13.34 31.30 21.44
N LEU A 218 14.03 32.42 21.22
CA LEU A 218 15.37 32.43 20.67
C LEU A 218 16.37 32.08 21.78
N VAL A 219 16.97 30.89 21.69
CA VAL A 219 17.92 30.37 22.69
C VAL A 219 19.35 30.44 22.16
N PHE A 220 20.00 31.56 22.42
CA PHE A 220 21.39 31.80 22.06
C PHE A 220 22.34 31.04 23.00
N THR A 221 23.42 30.48 22.46
CA THR A 221 24.50 29.85 23.19
C THR A 221 25.75 30.73 23.13
N VAL A 222 26.15 31.24 24.29
CA VAL A 222 27.40 31.96 24.49
C VAL A 222 28.47 30.95 24.87
N SER A 223 29.58 30.91 24.13
CA SER A 223 30.62 29.86 24.26
C SER A 223 32.01 30.44 24.49
N LEU A 224 32.81 29.74 25.28
CA LEU A 224 34.26 29.91 25.34
C LEU A 224 34.93 28.89 24.40
N ASN A 225 35.97 29.31 23.66
CA ASN A 225 36.77 28.39 22.84
C ASN A 225 37.55 27.36 23.67
N GLN A 226 37.80 27.67 24.95
CA GLN A 226 38.47 26.81 25.93
C GLN A 226 38.02 27.15 27.36
N SER A 227 38.16 26.20 28.29
CA SER A 227 37.78 26.42 29.69
C SER A 227 38.79 27.31 30.43
N SER A 228 38.31 28.22 31.28
CA SER A 228 39.18 29.03 32.16
C SER A 228 39.26 28.44 33.58
N ALA A 229 40.41 28.61 34.24
CA ALA A 229 40.61 28.30 35.67
C ALA A 229 40.03 29.38 36.61
N SER A 230 39.70 30.56 36.07
CA SER A 230 39.05 31.66 36.78
C SER A 230 37.65 31.92 36.22
N THR A 231 36.84 32.68 36.96
CA THR A 231 35.52 33.09 36.46
C THR A 231 35.65 34.06 35.29
N VAL A 232 34.95 33.77 34.20
CA VAL A 232 34.82 34.66 33.03
C VAL A 232 33.42 35.25 33.00
N SER A 233 33.28 36.54 32.74
CA SER A 233 31.96 37.17 32.63
C SER A 233 31.85 38.10 31.43
N VAL A 234 30.67 38.18 30.84
CA VAL A 234 30.37 39.08 29.71
C VAL A 234 28.95 39.63 29.86
N ASN A 235 28.76 40.92 29.58
CA ASN A 235 27.43 41.52 29.53
C ASN A 235 26.78 41.24 28.17
N TRP A 236 25.47 41.10 28.15
CA TRP A 236 24.69 40.96 26.92
C TRP A 236 23.46 41.85 26.96
N GLN A 237 22.99 42.28 25.79
CA GLN A 237 21.73 43.00 25.63
C GLN A 237 21.14 42.72 24.25
N THR A 238 19.81 42.65 24.16
CA THR A 238 19.09 42.64 22.88
C THR A 238 19.19 44.01 22.20
N ALA A 239 19.23 44.05 20.88
CA ALA A 239 19.17 45.26 20.06
C ALA A 239 18.45 44.99 18.74
N LEU A 240 17.94 46.02 18.09
CA LEU A 240 17.33 45.90 16.76
C LEU A 240 18.43 45.71 15.69
N ASP A 241 18.20 44.81 14.73
CA ASP A 241 19.10 44.64 13.58
C ASP A 241 18.76 45.62 12.46
N ASN A 242 18.98 46.92 12.67
CA ASN A 242 18.67 47.95 11.67
C ASN A 242 19.42 47.79 10.32
N ALA A 243 20.41 46.90 10.24
CA ALA A 243 21.14 46.58 9.02
C ALA A 243 20.58 45.35 8.29
N GLY A 244 19.72 44.55 8.94
CA GLY A 244 19.02 43.41 8.37
C GLY A 244 18.01 43.78 7.30
N ALA A 245 17.57 42.79 6.51
CA ALA A 245 16.63 43.00 5.40
C ALA A 245 15.25 43.44 5.91
N ASN A 246 14.76 42.78 6.96
CA ASN A 246 13.55 43.13 7.69
C ASN A 246 13.92 43.19 9.18
N PRO A 247 14.20 44.39 9.73
CA PRO A 247 14.53 44.54 11.14
C PRO A 247 13.28 44.35 12.00
N ALA A 248 13.36 43.50 13.01
CA ALA A 248 12.32 43.39 14.01
C ALA A 248 12.14 44.74 14.75
N SER A 249 10.95 44.96 15.27
CA SER A 249 10.54 46.08 16.11
C SER A 249 10.52 45.69 17.60
N LEU A 250 10.06 46.61 18.47
CA LEU A 250 9.87 46.33 19.89
C LEU A 250 8.53 45.65 20.20
N ALA A 251 7.68 45.46 19.19
CA ALA A 251 6.45 44.68 19.32
C ALA A 251 6.71 43.17 19.22
N ASP A 252 7.78 42.75 18.56
CA ASP A 252 7.96 41.37 18.09
C ASP A 252 8.80 40.54 19.08
N PHE A 253 9.48 41.21 20.02
CA PHE A 253 10.21 40.53 21.10
C PHE A 253 10.27 41.33 22.40
N VAL A 254 10.53 40.63 23.50
CA VAL A 254 10.74 41.23 24.82
C VAL A 254 12.21 41.61 24.98
N SER A 255 12.51 42.92 24.90
CA SER A 255 13.88 43.41 25.12
C SER A 255 14.43 43.04 26.49
N ASN A 256 15.66 42.53 26.52
CA ASN A 256 16.29 42.00 27.72
C ASN A 256 17.81 42.27 27.72
N ALA A 257 18.41 42.25 28.91
CA ALA A 257 19.85 42.40 29.10
C ALA A 257 20.31 41.73 30.40
N GLY A 258 21.58 41.35 30.47
CA GLY A 258 22.13 40.72 31.66
C GLY A 258 23.63 40.47 31.58
N THR A 259 24.12 39.59 32.45
CA THR A 259 25.52 39.16 32.49
C THR A 259 25.56 37.64 32.48
N VAL A 260 26.32 37.07 31.53
CA VAL A 260 26.68 35.65 31.52
C VAL A 260 27.95 35.49 32.35
N THR A 261 27.98 34.52 33.26
CA THR A 261 29.16 34.17 34.06
C THR A 261 29.47 32.69 33.89
N PHE A 262 30.67 32.39 33.41
CA PHE A 262 31.25 31.04 33.38
C PHE A 262 32.03 30.84 34.67
N LEU A 263 31.63 29.83 35.45
CA LEU A 263 32.43 29.34 36.56
C LEU A 263 33.66 28.59 35.99
N PRO A 264 34.72 28.40 36.80
CA PRO A 264 35.88 27.63 36.37
C PRO A 264 35.49 26.29 35.76
N GLY A 265 36.01 25.99 34.57
CA GLY A 265 35.69 24.77 33.81
C GLY A 265 34.45 24.82 32.91
N GLU A 266 33.57 25.82 33.02
CA GLU A 266 32.40 25.96 32.14
C GLU A 266 32.79 26.60 30.81
N ILE A 267 32.24 26.09 29.69
CA ILE A 267 32.54 26.59 28.33
C ILE A 267 31.31 27.05 27.55
N SER A 268 30.09 26.86 28.05
CA SER A 268 28.86 27.28 27.37
C SER A 268 27.78 27.73 28.35
N LYS A 269 27.04 28.78 28.00
CA LYS A 269 25.85 29.28 28.72
C LYS A 269 24.78 29.70 27.73
N GLN A 270 23.53 29.69 28.15
CA GLN A 270 22.40 30.12 27.32
C GLN A 270 21.91 31.51 27.69
N VAL A 271 21.48 32.25 26.67
CA VAL A 271 20.72 33.50 26.75
C VAL A 271 19.42 33.28 26.00
N VAL A 272 18.29 33.59 26.64
CA VAL A 272 16.96 33.38 26.06
C VAL A 272 16.30 34.73 25.82
N VAL A 273 15.80 34.93 24.60
CA VAL A 273 14.97 36.07 24.20
C VAL A 273 13.60 35.53 23.78
N GLN A 274 12.54 36.04 24.41
CA GLN A 274 11.17 35.68 24.09
C GLN A 274 10.67 36.52 22.92
N THR A 275 10.17 35.87 21.87
CA THR A 275 9.43 36.54 20.78
C THR A 275 7.95 36.62 21.16
N ASN A 276 7.25 37.62 20.65
CA ASN A 276 5.81 37.75 20.81
C ASN A 276 5.15 37.08 19.61
N GLN A 277 3.95 36.52 19.80
CA GLN A 277 3.07 36.11 18.71
C GLN A 277 2.14 37.28 18.46
N ASP A 278 1.86 37.60 17.21
CA ASP A 278 0.69 38.37 16.88
C ASP A 278 -0.17 37.75 15.77
N ALA A 279 -0.73 38.60 14.92
CA ALA A 279 -1.73 38.23 13.93
C ALA A 279 -1.56 39.23 12.77
N LEU A 280 -0.33 39.45 12.33
CA LEU A 280 0.01 40.32 11.22
C LEU A 280 0.94 39.52 10.33
N ASN A 281 0.53 39.29 9.09
CA ASN A 281 1.41 38.68 8.09
C ASN A 281 2.52 39.68 7.74
N GLU A 282 3.69 39.46 8.33
CA GLU A 282 4.89 40.23 8.15
C GLU A 282 5.93 39.41 7.36
N PHE A 283 7.13 39.95 7.18
CA PHE A 283 8.23 39.16 6.62
C PHE A 283 9.07 38.59 7.76
N ASP A 284 9.78 37.49 7.55
CA ASP A 284 10.79 37.02 8.51
C ASP A 284 11.73 38.17 8.94
N GLU A 285 11.79 38.41 10.26
CA GLU A 285 12.43 39.56 10.87
C GLU A 285 13.70 39.19 11.64
N THR A 286 14.55 40.18 11.91
CA THR A 286 15.84 39.97 12.58
C THR A 286 16.08 40.92 13.75
N LEU A 287 16.63 40.37 14.84
CA LEU A 287 17.17 41.10 15.99
C LEU A 287 18.58 40.62 16.36
N LEU A 288 19.27 41.37 17.22
CA LEU A 288 20.62 41.05 17.68
C LEU A 288 20.66 40.83 19.20
N VAL A 289 21.52 39.92 19.65
CA VAL A 289 22.05 39.85 21.01
C VAL A 289 23.51 40.26 20.98
N GLN A 290 23.84 41.40 21.61
CA GLN A 290 25.19 41.97 21.59
C GLN A 290 25.94 41.71 22.89
N LEU A 291 27.13 41.13 22.79
CA LEU A 291 28.06 40.93 23.89
C LEU A 291 28.95 42.16 24.11
N SER A 292 29.24 42.50 25.36
CA SER A 292 30.13 43.61 25.70
C SER A 292 30.81 43.44 27.06
N SER A 293 31.86 44.22 27.29
CA SER A 293 32.53 44.34 28.61
C SER A 293 32.97 43.00 29.20
N ALA A 294 33.57 42.12 28.38
CA ALA A 294 34.10 40.85 28.86
C ALA A 294 35.24 41.05 29.88
N VAL A 295 35.25 40.22 30.91
CA VAL A 295 36.29 40.16 31.94
C VAL A 295 36.79 38.72 32.03
N GLY A 296 38.11 38.53 31.95
CA GLY A 296 38.74 37.21 31.96
C GLY A 296 38.81 36.51 30.60
N ALA A 297 38.34 37.16 29.52
CA ALA A 297 38.38 36.64 28.15
C ALA A 297 38.28 37.79 27.14
N GLN A 298 38.63 37.52 25.88
CA GLN A 298 38.41 38.43 24.74
C GLN A 298 37.14 38.06 23.99
N ILE A 299 36.39 39.04 23.47
CA ILE A 299 35.21 38.77 22.62
C ILE A 299 35.70 38.55 21.18
N ALA A 300 35.56 37.33 20.67
CA ALA A 300 35.85 36.98 19.29
C ALA A 300 34.66 37.24 18.37
N ASP A 301 33.45 36.90 18.83
CA ASP A 301 32.20 37.27 18.18
C ASP A 301 31.26 37.96 19.18
N ALA A 302 30.86 39.17 18.86
CA ALA A 302 30.07 40.03 19.72
C ALA A 302 28.58 40.04 19.38
N SER A 303 28.14 39.39 18.30
CA SER A 303 26.78 39.57 17.78
C SER A 303 26.13 38.24 17.39
N GLY A 304 25.12 37.82 18.14
CA GLY A 304 24.24 36.73 17.74
C GLY A 304 22.99 37.30 17.05
N VAL A 305 22.70 36.84 15.84
CA VAL A 305 21.49 37.20 15.07
C VAL A 305 20.37 36.23 15.44
N GLY A 306 19.21 36.77 15.81
CA GLY A 306 17.98 36.03 16.02
C GLY A 306 17.00 36.32 14.89
N THR A 307 16.57 35.30 14.15
CA THR A 307 15.52 35.43 13.12
C THR A 307 14.17 34.99 13.69
N ILE A 308 13.15 35.84 13.57
CA ILE A 308 11.75 35.54 13.89
C ILE A 308 11.08 35.17 12.56
N LEU A 309 10.54 33.95 12.47
CA LEU A 309 9.82 33.47 11.29
C LEU A 309 8.33 33.80 11.44
N ASP A 310 7.77 34.44 10.42
CA ASP A 310 6.35 34.78 10.34
C ASP A 310 5.51 33.52 10.04
N ASP A 311 4.39 33.36 10.72
CA ASP A 311 3.46 32.24 10.52
C ASP A 311 2.01 32.66 10.23
N ASP A 312 1.81 33.93 9.89
CA ASP A 312 0.49 34.55 9.71
C ASP A 312 0.07 34.67 8.23
N GLY A 313 0.83 34.09 7.30
CA GLY A 313 0.48 33.96 5.89
C GLY A 313 -0.59 32.87 5.61
N PRO A 314 -1.23 32.88 4.42
CA PRO A 314 -2.20 31.86 4.07
C PRO A 314 -1.55 30.47 3.96
N SER A 315 -2.31 29.43 4.30
CA SER A 315 -1.94 28.02 4.17
C SER A 315 -3.04 27.23 3.46
N ALA A 316 -2.66 26.12 2.83
CA ALA A 316 -3.57 25.21 2.13
C ALA A 316 -3.13 23.76 2.38
N GLY A 317 -4.05 22.81 2.28
CA GLY A 317 -3.79 21.40 2.57
C GLY A 317 -4.23 20.47 1.44
N THR A 318 -4.54 19.23 1.82
CA THR A 318 -5.06 18.20 0.90
C THR A 318 -6.45 17.79 1.34
N ALA A 319 -7.39 17.81 0.41
CA ALA A 319 -8.74 17.25 0.54
C ALA A 319 -8.89 16.03 -0.37
N SER A 320 -9.87 15.20 -0.08
CA SER A 320 -10.27 14.08 -0.92
C SER A 320 -11.78 14.07 -1.05
N ALA A 321 -12.26 13.66 -2.21
CA ALA A 321 -13.65 13.44 -2.54
C ALA A 321 -13.73 12.12 -3.30
N THR A 322 -14.58 11.21 -2.85
CA THR A 322 -14.87 9.97 -3.56
C THR A 322 -16.29 10.07 -4.07
N VAL A 323 -16.47 9.84 -5.36
CA VAL A 323 -17.77 9.66 -6.02
C VAL A 323 -17.73 8.31 -6.71
N ASP A 324 -18.90 7.79 -7.00
CA ASP A 324 -19.08 6.41 -7.43
C ASP A 324 -20.02 6.40 -8.65
N GLU A 325 -19.63 5.62 -9.65
CA GLU A 325 -20.33 5.48 -10.92
C GLU A 325 -21.67 4.80 -10.76
N ASP A 326 -21.87 3.94 -9.75
CA ASP A 326 -23.14 3.26 -9.42
C ASP A 326 -24.32 4.23 -9.24
N GLY A 327 -24.03 5.46 -8.81
CA GLY A 327 -25.04 6.50 -8.63
C GLY A 327 -25.55 7.13 -9.95
N LEU A 328 -24.83 6.97 -11.07
CA LEU A 328 -25.19 7.57 -12.34
C LEU A 328 -26.44 6.88 -12.91
N GLN A 329 -27.44 7.67 -13.31
CA GLN A 329 -28.67 7.11 -13.87
C GLN A 329 -28.50 6.75 -15.36
N GLY A 330 -28.06 5.53 -15.64
CA GLY A 330 -28.19 4.89 -16.97
C GLY A 330 -29.59 4.30 -17.22
N PRO A 331 -30.03 4.15 -18.48
CA PRO A 331 -31.18 3.32 -18.83
C PRO A 331 -30.77 1.87 -19.16
N PRO A 332 -31.38 0.83 -18.55
CA PRO A 332 -32.37 0.89 -17.46
C PRO A 332 -31.70 1.28 -16.13
N PRO A 333 -32.42 1.92 -15.19
CA PRO A 333 -31.84 2.38 -13.94
C PRO A 333 -31.14 1.23 -13.23
N GLY A 334 -29.81 1.37 -13.09
CA GLY A 334 -28.98 0.52 -12.26
C GLY A 334 -29.67 0.31 -10.93
N ILE A 335 -29.93 -0.95 -10.60
CA ILE A 335 -30.04 -1.32 -9.20
C ILE A 335 -28.57 -1.47 -8.84
N GLY A 336 -28.02 -0.54 -8.06
CA GLY A 336 -26.63 -0.59 -7.63
C GLY A 336 -26.24 -2.01 -7.24
N ASP A 337 -25.10 -2.47 -7.73
CA ASP A 337 -24.61 -3.79 -7.36
C ASP A 337 -24.44 -3.80 -5.85
N ALA A 338 -24.88 -4.89 -5.19
CA ALA A 338 -24.63 -5.10 -3.77
C ALA A 338 -23.48 -6.11 -3.56
N ALA A 339 -22.66 -6.34 -4.59
CA ALA A 339 -21.56 -7.28 -4.58
C ALA A 339 -20.41 -6.84 -3.67
N ALA A 340 -19.48 -7.75 -3.44
CA ALA A 340 -18.32 -7.52 -2.59
C ALA A 340 -17.33 -6.56 -3.28
N GLY A 341 -17.55 -5.27 -3.13
CA GLY A 341 -16.85 -4.17 -3.81
C GLY A 341 -17.64 -2.89 -3.65
N ASP A 342 -18.98 -2.99 -3.80
CA ASP A 342 -19.98 -1.95 -3.54
C ASP A 342 -19.65 -1.20 -2.25
N TRP A 343 -19.27 0.06 -2.45
CA TRP A 343 -19.05 1.02 -1.38
C TRP A 343 -20.41 1.42 -0.81
N THR A 344 -21.01 0.55 0.02
CA THR A 344 -22.22 0.89 0.78
C THR A 344 -22.01 2.25 1.47
N ASP A 345 -22.57 3.33 0.90
CA ASP A 345 -22.38 4.75 1.25
C ASP A 345 -21.23 5.01 2.24
N SER A 346 -20.03 5.25 1.71
CA SER A 346 -18.89 5.66 2.54
C SER A 346 -18.15 6.91 2.07
N ASN A 347 -18.79 7.73 1.22
CA ASN A 347 -18.27 9.06 0.89
C ASN A 347 -18.14 9.98 2.15
N ALA A 348 -18.70 9.56 3.30
CA ALA A 348 -18.56 10.16 4.62
C ALA A 348 -19.05 11.63 4.73
N ASP A 349 -19.71 12.14 3.69
CA ASP A 349 -20.23 13.52 3.64
C ASP A 349 -21.67 13.63 4.20
N GLY A 350 -22.35 12.49 4.32
CA GLY A 350 -23.67 12.34 4.92
C GLY A 350 -24.85 12.67 3.99
N ASP A 351 -24.64 12.77 2.68
CA ASP A 351 -25.69 12.50 1.70
C ASP A 351 -25.74 11.00 1.35
N ASN A 352 -26.63 10.62 0.45
CA ASN A 352 -26.86 9.23 0.05
C ASN A 352 -26.83 9.10 -1.48
N ASP A 353 -26.20 10.08 -2.14
CA ASP A 353 -26.11 10.20 -3.58
C ASP A 353 -24.65 9.96 -3.95
N GLU A 354 -24.37 8.74 -4.40
CA GLU A 354 -23.05 8.24 -4.79
C GLU A 354 -22.39 9.09 -5.88
N THR A 355 -23.18 9.82 -6.69
CA THR A 355 -22.63 10.75 -7.70
C THR A 355 -22.11 12.05 -7.10
N THR A 356 -22.34 12.32 -5.82
CA THR A 356 -21.94 13.58 -5.18
C THR A 356 -21.05 13.38 -3.98
N PHE A 357 -20.16 14.34 -3.77
CA PHE A 357 -19.37 14.45 -2.54
C PHE A 357 -19.27 15.91 -2.13
N SER A 358 -19.60 16.24 -0.89
CA SER A 358 -19.50 17.57 -0.32
C SER A 358 -18.46 17.63 0.81
N GLY A 359 -17.57 18.61 0.76
CA GLY A 359 -16.53 18.80 1.76
C GLY A 359 -16.13 20.25 1.93
N THR A 360 -15.07 20.49 2.72
CA THR A 360 -14.47 21.82 2.87
C THR A 360 -12.97 21.71 2.57
N LEU A 361 -12.48 22.53 1.64
CA LEU A 361 -11.06 22.60 1.33
C LEU A 361 -10.26 23.09 2.55
N PRO A 362 -9.20 22.39 2.97
CA PRO A 362 -8.33 22.85 4.03
C PRO A 362 -7.63 24.14 3.63
N GLY A 363 -7.79 25.19 4.42
CA GLY A 363 -7.05 26.42 4.21
C GLY A 363 -7.23 27.38 5.36
N ASP A 364 -6.15 28.08 5.68
CA ASP A 364 -6.19 29.25 6.54
C ASP A 364 -5.74 30.45 5.72
N VAL A 365 -6.36 31.59 5.94
CA VAL A 365 -6.01 32.88 5.30
C VAL A 365 -5.01 33.67 6.11
N GLY A 366 -4.64 33.14 7.28
CA GLY A 366 -3.89 33.87 8.27
C GLY A 366 -4.67 35.09 8.75
N ALA A 367 -3.97 36.07 9.28
CA ALA A 367 -4.61 37.13 10.04
C ALA A 367 -5.25 38.27 9.21
N ASN A 368 -5.09 38.26 7.88
CA ASN A 368 -5.45 39.37 7.01
C ASN A 368 -6.93 39.44 6.58
N GLY A 369 -7.81 38.57 7.06
CA GLY A 369 -9.25 38.60 6.72
C GLY A 369 -9.65 37.59 5.62
N PRO A 370 -10.85 37.72 5.00
CA PRO A 370 -11.58 36.60 4.40
C PRO A 370 -10.83 35.87 3.28
N ALA A 371 -11.11 34.57 3.18
CA ALA A 371 -10.57 33.67 2.17
C ALA A 371 -11.23 33.84 0.82
N SER A 372 -10.42 33.69 -0.22
CA SER A 372 -10.89 33.25 -1.52
C SER A 372 -10.24 31.91 -1.84
N PHE A 373 -11.07 30.89 -2.01
CA PHE A 373 -10.68 29.62 -2.61
C PHE A 373 -11.04 29.67 -4.11
N ASP A 374 -10.16 29.19 -4.99
CA ASP A 374 -10.48 28.99 -6.41
C ASP A 374 -9.67 27.86 -7.05
N PHE A 375 -10.16 27.36 -8.19
CA PHE A 375 -9.44 26.44 -9.07
C PHE A 375 -8.96 27.13 -10.36
N ALA A 376 -8.74 28.46 -10.35
CA ALA A 376 -8.38 29.19 -11.57
C ALA A 376 -7.06 28.71 -12.19
N ALA A 377 -6.16 28.15 -11.38
CA ALA A 377 -4.92 27.52 -11.83
C ALA A 377 -5.14 26.29 -12.72
N MET A 378 -6.29 25.62 -12.60
CA MET A 378 -6.64 24.44 -13.39
C MET A 378 -7.15 24.80 -14.80
N HIS A 379 -7.64 26.02 -15.03
CA HIS A 379 -8.23 26.40 -16.31
C HIS A 379 -7.26 26.21 -17.49
N GLY A 380 -7.68 25.42 -18.48
CA GLY A 380 -6.91 25.09 -19.67
C GLY A 380 -5.79 24.06 -19.46
N GLN A 381 -5.71 23.44 -18.27
CA GLN A 381 -4.88 22.27 -18.04
C GLN A 381 -5.61 21.00 -18.52
N SER A 382 -4.83 19.95 -18.79
CA SER A 382 -5.35 18.60 -19.05
C SER A 382 -4.50 17.59 -18.31
N ALA A 383 -5.12 16.49 -17.86
CA ALA A 383 -4.46 15.39 -17.18
C ALA A 383 -5.09 14.06 -17.57
N ALA A 384 -4.37 12.96 -17.36
CA ALA A 384 -4.94 11.62 -17.48
C ALA A 384 -5.91 11.37 -16.32
N LEU A 385 -6.99 10.65 -16.62
CA LEU A 385 -7.96 10.09 -15.69
C LEU A 385 -8.28 8.70 -16.24
N GLY A 386 -7.84 7.65 -15.55
CA GLY A 386 -7.89 6.28 -16.09
C GLY A 386 -7.24 6.15 -17.47
N ALA A 387 -7.98 5.57 -18.42
CA ALA A 387 -7.59 5.38 -19.81
C ALA A 387 -7.80 6.63 -20.70
N GLU A 388 -8.41 7.70 -20.17
CA GLU A 388 -8.71 8.92 -20.92
C GLU A 388 -7.93 10.17 -20.46
N THR A 389 -8.11 11.27 -21.19
CA THR A 389 -7.52 12.57 -20.86
C THR A 389 -8.63 13.60 -20.72
N VAL A 390 -8.76 14.15 -19.51
CA VAL A 390 -9.72 15.21 -19.19
C VAL A 390 -9.06 16.59 -19.29
N SER A 391 -9.82 17.57 -19.74
CA SER A 391 -9.45 18.99 -19.77
C SER A 391 -10.30 19.76 -18.78
N TYR A 392 -9.69 20.74 -18.10
CA TYR A 392 -10.32 21.47 -17.01
C TYR A 392 -10.70 22.90 -17.41
N ASP A 393 -11.95 23.29 -17.17
CA ASP A 393 -12.46 24.65 -17.39
C ASP A 393 -12.98 25.26 -16.08
N TRP A 394 -12.31 26.31 -15.58
CA TRP A 394 -12.79 27.07 -14.43
C TRP A 394 -13.68 28.25 -14.85
N ASN A 395 -14.93 28.25 -14.39
CA ASN A 395 -15.85 29.36 -14.56
C ASN A 395 -15.95 30.20 -13.28
N ALA A 396 -15.18 31.30 -13.22
CA ALA A 396 -15.19 32.23 -12.07
C ALA A 396 -16.54 32.96 -11.85
N GLY A 397 -17.49 32.88 -12.79
CA GLY A 397 -18.82 33.46 -12.63
C GLY A 397 -19.78 32.56 -11.84
N SER A 398 -19.62 31.24 -11.97
CA SER A 398 -20.37 30.23 -11.21
C SER A 398 -19.56 29.58 -10.09
N ASN A 399 -18.23 29.77 -10.05
CA ASN A 399 -17.28 29.06 -9.18
C ASN A 399 -17.33 27.54 -9.39
N THR A 400 -17.41 27.14 -10.66
CA THR A 400 -17.48 25.73 -11.06
C THR A 400 -16.24 25.37 -11.85
N LEU A 401 -15.56 24.30 -11.47
CA LEU A 401 -14.56 23.63 -12.31
C LEU A 401 -15.25 22.47 -13.03
N THR A 402 -15.14 22.39 -14.35
CA THR A 402 -15.64 21.25 -15.13
C THR A 402 -14.47 20.47 -15.70
N ALA A 403 -14.47 19.14 -15.52
CA ALA A 403 -13.56 18.22 -16.17
C ALA A 403 -14.30 17.55 -17.34
N SER A 404 -13.79 17.72 -18.57
CA SER A 404 -14.40 17.17 -19.78
C SER A 404 -13.42 16.32 -20.58
N ALA A 405 -13.88 15.18 -21.06
CA ALA A 405 -13.17 14.31 -21.99
C ALA A 405 -13.66 14.50 -23.44
N THR A 406 -12.99 13.86 -24.40
CA THR A 406 -13.44 13.79 -25.79
C THR A 406 -13.64 12.34 -26.20
N ARG A 407 -14.89 11.92 -26.40
CA ARG A 407 -15.29 10.58 -26.82
C ARG A 407 -15.99 10.69 -28.18
N ASP A 408 -15.54 9.91 -29.17
CA ASP A 408 -16.00 9.96 -30.57
C ASP A 408 -16.04 11.34 -31.24
N GLY A 409 -15.17 12.26 -30.78
CA GLY A 409 -15.09 13.62 -31.29
C GLY A 409 -16.13 14.58 -30.71
N GLU A 410 -16.93 14.13 -29.74
CA GLU A 410 -17.82 14.95 -28.93
C GLU A 410 -17.22 15.18 -27.53
N SER A 411 -17.59 16.30 -26.90
CA SER A 411 -17.12 16.67 -25.57
C SER A 411 -18.10 16.13 -24.53
N VAL A 412 -17.60 15.34 -23.58
CA VAL A 412 -18.38 14.74 -22.50
C VAL A 412 -17.87 15.30 -21.18
N ASP A 413 -18.75 15.87 -20.35
CA ASP A 413 -18.39 16.36 -19.02
C ASP A 413 -18.38 15.17 -18.06
N VAL A 414 -17.23 14.81 -17.50
CA VAL A 414 -17.08 13.65 -16.60
C VAL A 414 -17.54 14.02 -15.19
N PHE A 415 -16.98 15.09 -14.61
CA PHE A 415 -17.40 15.58 -13.30
C PHE A 415 -17.25 17.10 -13.19
N GLN A 416 -17.89 17.68 -12.17
CA GLN A 416 -17.80 19.09 -11.82
C GLN A 416 -17.48 19.29 -10.34
N VAL A 417 -16.79 20.39 -10.02
CA VAL A 417 -16.56 20.85 -8.64
C VAL A 417 -17.14 22.24 -8.49
N GLN A 418 -18.24 22.34 -7.73
CA GLN A 418 -18.87 23.60 -7.35
C GLN A 418 -18.28 24.09 -6.03
N LEU A 419 -17.74 25.30 -5.98
CA LEU A 419 -17.04 25.85 -4.82
C LEU A 419 -17.77 27.09 -4.26
N ASP A 420 -17.88 27.19 -2.93
CA ASP A 420 -18.08 28.45 -2.23
C ASP A 420 -16.69 29.09 -1.97
N PRO A 421 -16.32 30.16 -2.70
CA PRO A 421 -15.00 30.75 -2.58
C PRO A 421 -14.75 31.38 -1.22
N ALA A 422 -15.78 31.68 -0.41
CA ALA A 422 -15.61 32.33 0.88
C ALA A 422 -15.35 31.35 2.02
N SER A 423 -16.01 30.18 2.01
CA SER A 423 -15.84 29.15 3.05
C SER A 423 -14.88 28.04 2.64
N GLY A 424 -14.64 27.83 1.34
CA GLY A 424 -13.92 26.67 0.84
C GLY A 424 -14.78 25.41 0.78
N ASP A 425 -16.08 25.51 1.11
CA ASP A 425 -17.02 24.40 0.95
C ASP A 425 -17.17 24.08 -0.54
N TYR A 426 -17.14 22.80 -0.89
CA TYR A 426 -17.26 22.35 -2.26
C TYR A 426 -18.20 21.16 -2.36
N THR A 427 -18.77 20.97 -3.55
CA THR A 427 -19.48 19.76 -3.95
C THR A 427 -18.90 19.27 -5.26
N VAL A 428 -18.42 18.03 -5.28
CA VAL A 428 -18.12 17.27 -6.49
C VAL A 428 -19.43 16.63 -6.96
N THR A 429 -19.66 16.64 -8.27
CA THR A 429 -20.76 15.92 -8.91
C THR A 429 -20.22 15.18 -10.13
N LEU A 430 -20.32 13.87 -10.10
CA LEU A 430 -20.10 12.98 -11.22
C LEU A 430 -21.27 13.13 -12.20
N LEU A 431 -20.96 13.23 -13.49
CA LEU A 431 -21.92 13.52 -14.55
C LEU A 431 -21.95 12.45 -15.65
N ASN A 432 -20.82 11.79 -15.86
CA ASN A 432 -20.65 10.61 -16.71
C ASN A 432 -19.53 9.75 -16.08
N ASN A 433 -19.49 8.47 -16.45
CA ASN A 433 -18.41 7.56 -16.09
C ASN A 433 -17.03 8.13 -16.47
N ALA A 434 -16.00 7.68 -15.80
CA ALA A 434 -14.61 7.77 -16.24
C ALA A 434 -14.27 6.48 -16.99
N LEU A 435 -13.32 6.54 -17.92
CA LEU A 435 -12.83 5.31 -18.57
C LEU A 435 -11.69 4.70 -17.76
N HIS A 436 -11.86 3.48 -17.27
CA HIS A 436 -10.88 2.78 -16.45
C HIS A 436 -9.82 2.05 -17.28
N THR A 437 -8.76 1.56 -16.63
CA THR A 437 -7.60 1.01 -17.37
C THR A 437 -7.61 -0.51 -17.51
N GLN A 438 -8.41 -1.20 -16.72
CA GLN A 438 -8.51 -2.65 -16.70
C GLN A 438 -9.97 -3.03 -16.84
N ALA A 439 -10.28 -3.78 -17.90
CA ALA A 439 -11.64 -4.23 -18.12
C ALA A 439 -12.01 -5.40 -17.18
N GLY A 440 -13.24 -5.41 -16.68
CA GLY A 440 -13.89 -6.47 -15.91
C GLY A 440 -13.42 -6.56 -14.46
N VAL A 441 -12.93 -5.47 -13.88
CA VAL A 441 -12.51 -5.38 -12.48
C VAL A 441 -12.88 -4.03 -11.88
N GLU A 442 -13.45 -4.03 -10.67
CA GLU A 442 -13.58 -2.83 -9.84
C GLU A 442 -12.21 -2.14 -9.68
N ASP A 443 -12.01 -0.97 -10.29
CA ASP A 443 -10.79 -0.15 -10.12
C ASP A 443 -11.04 1.36 -9.94
N ASP A 444 -10.31 2.02 -9.02
CA ASP A 444 -10.50 3.46 -8.83
C ASP A 444 -9.58 4.30 -9.73
N VAL A 445 -10.11 5.41 -10.25
CA VAL A 445 -9.32 6.47 -10.91
C VAL A 445 -9.33 7.76 -10.11
N THR A 446 -8.19 8.47 -10.07
CA THR A 446 -8.07 9.71 -9.28
C THR A 446 -7.59 10.91 -10.09
N ALA A 447 -8.35 12.02 -10.06
CA ALA A 447 -7.97 13.33 -10.52
C ALA A 447 -7.40 14.21 -9.38
N ALA A 448 -6.15 14.67 -9.52
CA ALA A 448 -5.53 15.59 -8.55
C ALA A 448 -5.67 17.06 -9.00
N LEU A 449 -6.56 17.81 -8.35
CA LEU A 449 -6.91 19.19 -8.69
C LEU A 449 -6.17 20.18 -7.78
N THR A 450 -5.52 21.19 -8.35
CA THR A 450 -4.86 22.26 -7.57
C THR A 450 -5.82 23.41 -7.29
N TYR A 451 -6.05 23.74 -6.01
CA TYR A 451 -6.77 24.95 -5.60
C TYR A 451 -5.83 25.98 -4.97
N THR A 452 -6.23 27.25 -5.01
CA THR A 452 -5.47 28.38 -4.45
C THR A 452 -6.28 29.04 -3.34
N VAL A 453 -5.66 29.23 -2.17
CA VAL A 453 -6.17 30.04 -1.06
C VAL A 453 -5.51 31.40 -1.13
N THR A 454 -6.31 32.46 -1.24
CA THR A 454 -5.84 33.84 -1.32
C THR A 454 -6.34 34.67 -0.13
N ASP A 455 -5.44 35.36 0.55
CA ASP A 455 -5.78 36.29 1.63
C ASP A 455 -6.19 37.68 1.09
N ALA A 456 -6.66 38.58 1.97
CA ALA A 456 -7.02 39.95 1.56
C ALA A 456 -5.80 40.81 1.11
N GLY A 457 -4.58 40.38 1.43
CA GLY A 457 -3.31 40.96 1.00
C GLY A 457 -2.88 40.51 -0.41
N ASN A 458 -3.56 39.53 -1.01
CA ASN A 458 -3.20 38.79 -2.23
C ASN A 458 -1.97 37.87 -2.06
N ALA A 459 -1.62 37.48 -0.84
CA ALA A 459 -0.74 36.34 -0.61
C ALA A 459 -1.52 35.04 -0.94
N THR A 460 -0.82 34.03 -1.42
CA THR A 460 -1.45 32.79 -1.92
C THR A 460 -0.76 31.54 -1.40
N ALA A 461 -1.53 30.49 -1.12
CA ALA A 461 -1.06 29.13 -0.89
C ALA A 461 -1.82 28.14 -1.77
N ASN A 462 -1.15 27.10 -2.26
CA ASN A 462 -1.76 26.08 -3.11
C ASN A 462 -2.01 24.79 -2.32
N GLY A 463 -3.20 24.21 -2.48
CA GLY A 463 -3.55 22.90 -1.96
C GLY A 463 -3.99 21.95 -3.07
N THR A 464 -4.37 20.73 -2.69
CA THR A 464 -4.82 19.70 -3.64
C THR A 464 -6.15 19.10 -3.20
N LEU A 465 -7.10 18.97 -4.12
CA LEU A 465 -8.30 18.14 -3.98
C LEU A 465 -8.11 16.91 -4.86
N ASN A 466 -8.05 15.73 -4.25
CA ASN A 466 -8.08 14.46 -4.98
C ASN A 466 -9.54 14.05 -5.17
N VAL A 467 -10.00 13.90 -6.41
CA VAL A 467 -11.31 13.35 -6.74
C VAL A 467 -11.08 11.92 -7.21
N THR A 468 -11.48 10.96 -6.39
CA THR A 468 -11.49 9.53 -6.73
C THR A 468 -12.87 9.20 -7.30
N ILE A 469 -12.89 8.49 -8.42
CA ILE A 469 -14.08 7.95 -9.06
C ILE A 469 -13.93 6.43 -9.00
N ASP A 470 -14.87 5.79 -8.34
CA ASP A 470 -14.99 4.33 -8.27
C ASP A 470 -15.68 3.85 -9.55
N ASP A 471 -15.17 2.74 -10.10
CA ASP A 471 -15.74 2.06 -11.27
C ASP A 471 -17.05 1.34 -10.91
N ASP A 472 -17.84 1.00 -11.92
CA ASP A 472 -19.04 0.19 -11.75
C ASP A 472 -18.97 -1.08 -12.61
N LEU A 473 -19.09 -2.26 -11.99
CA LEU A 473 -19.15 -3.50 -12.75
C LEU A 473 -20.54 -3.77 -13.33
N PRO A 474 -20.65 -4.22 -14.60
CA PRO A 474 -21.91 -4.65 -15.16
C PRO A 474 -22.36 -5.93 -14.45
N VAL A 475 -23.66 -6.05 -14.19
CA VAL A 475 -24.24 -7.20 -13.49
C VAL A 475 -25.17 -7.96 -14.40
N VAL A 476 -24.83 -9.23 -14.63
CA VAL A 476 -25.76 -10.23 -15.19
C VAL A 476 -26.15 -11.18 -14.07
N VAL A 477 -27.37 -11.02 -13.56
CA VAL A 477 -27.94 -11.97 -12.59
C VAL A 477 -28.37 -13.23 -13.34
N GLY A 478 -27.43 -14.15 -13.49
CA GLY A 478 -27.67 -15.49 -14.01
C GLY A 478 -26.48 -16.37 -13.69
N ASP A 479 -26.60 -17.23 -12.68
CA ASP A 479 -25.79 -18.46 -12.63
C ASP A 479 -26.12 -19.33 -13.86
N GLU A 480 -25.30 -20.32 -14.19
CA GLU A 480 -25.64 -21.37 -15.16
C GLU A 480 -27.08 -21.87 -14.90
N GLN A 481 -28.03 -21.44 -15.73
CA GLN A 481 -29.43 -21.76 -15.52
C GLN A 481 -29.72 -23.06 -16.26
N THR A 482 -29.82 -24.16 -15.52
CA THR A 482 -30.46 -25.36 -16.04
C THR A 482 -31.96 -25.14 -16.06
N VAL A 483 -32.57 -25.19 -17.23
CA VAL A 483 -34.04 -25.19 -17.31
C VAL A 483 -34.53 -26.61 -17.03
N ASP A 484 -35.10 -26.80 -15.83
CA ASP A 484 -35.76 -28.06 -15.49
C ASP A 484 -36.87 -28.38 -16.49
N LYS A 485 -36.93 -29.66 -16.89
CA LYS A 485 -38.03 -30.17 -17.73
C LYS A 485 -39.38 -29.90 -17.04
N PRO A 486 -40.34 -29.19 -17.68
CA PRO A 486 -41.65 -28.93 -17.11
C PRO A 486 -42.37 -30.24 -16.80
N ASN A 487 -43.18 -30.24 -15.72
CA ASN A 487 -44.10 -31.34 -15.48
C ASN A 487 -45.17 -31.34 -16.58
N ILE A 488 -45.48 -32.51 -17.14
CA ILE A 488 -46.50 -32.68 -18.17
C ILE A 488 -47.45 -33.79 -17.77
N ASN A 489 -48.76 -33.53 -17.84
CA ASN A 489 -49.79 -34.56 -17.72
C ASN A 489 -50.38 -34.84 -19.09
N LEU A 490 -50.04 -36.00 -19.64
CA LEU A 490 -50.46 -36.44 -20.97
C LEU A 490 -51.60 -37.47 -20.87
N MET A 491 -52.81 -37.07 -21.22
CA MET A 491 -53.96 -37.98 -21.32
C MET A 491 -54.13 -38.47 -22.77
N VAL A 492 -54.09 -39.79 -22.98
CA VAL A 492 -54.32 -40.39 -24.31
C VAL A 492 -55.63 -41.17 -24.30
N ILE A 493 -56.58 -40.73 -25.13
CA ILE A 493 -57.89 -41.34 -25.33
C ILE A 493 -57.88 -42.06 -26.69
N LEU A 494 -57.68 -43.38 -26.66
CA LEU A 494 -57.45 -44.20 -27.85
C LEU A 494 -58.69 -45.02 -28.24
N ASP A 495 -59.11 -44.87 -29.49
CA ASP A 495 -60.10 -45.74 -30.12
C ASP A 495 -59.53 -47.15 -30.32
N VAL A 496 -60.16 -48.13 -29.70
CA VAL A 496 -59.88 -49.56 -29.86
C VAL A 496 -61.08 -50.28 -30.47
N SER A 497 -61.90 -49.59 -31.26
CA SER A 497 -63.06 -50.15 -31.93
C SER A 497 -62.68 -51.17 -33.00
N THR A 498 -63.64 -52.00 -33.44
CA THR A 498 -63.37 -52.99 -34.49
C THR A 498 -62.99 -52.35 -35.84
N SER A 499 -63.38 -51.09 -36.10
CA SER A 499 -63.03 -50.39 -37.33
C SER A 499 -61.53 -50.07 -37.42
N MET A 500 -60.85 -49.94 -36.27
CA MET A 500 -59.39 -49.80 -36.18
C MET A 500 -58.58 -51.05 -36.59
N ASN A 501 -59.25 -52.17 -36.95
CA ASN A 501 -58.58 -53.34 -37.54
C ASN A 501 -58.28 -53.20 -39.04
N ALA A 502 -58.71 -52.10 -39.68
CA ALA A 502 -58.38 -51.89 -41.09
C ALA A 502 -56.86 -51.93 -41.30
N GLN A 503 -56.41 -52.46 -42.43
CA GLN A 503 -54.98 -52.56 -42.73
C GLN A 503 -54.45 -51.22 -43.22
N THR A 504 -53.29 -50.82 -42.72
CA THR A 504 -52.54 -49.63 -43.11
C THR A 504 -51.06 -49.99 -43.31
N THR A 505 -50.27 -49.02 -43.73
CA THR A 505 -48.81 -49.09 -43.69
C THR A 505 -48.34 -48.05 -42.66
N PHE A 506 -47.32 -48.39 -41.88
CA PHE A 506 -46.61 -47.44 -41.00
C PHE A 506 -45.13 -47.81 -40.99
N ASP A 507 -44.24 -46.85 -41.20
CA ASP A 507 -42.81 -47.01 -41.40
C ASP A 507 -42.47 -48.12 -42.41
N GLY A 508 -43.23 -48.15 -43.52
CA GLY A 508 -43.09 -49.16 -44.58
C GLY A 508 -43.52 -50.59 -44.21
N VAL A 509 -44.08 -50.83 -43.02
CA VAL A 509 -44.56 -52.14 -42.54
C VAL A 509 -46.10 -52.19 -42.57
N GLN A 510 -46.67 -53.27 -43.13
CA GLN A 510 -48.13 -53.49 -43.06
C GLN A 510 -48.57 -53.91 -41.67
N MET A 511 -49.52 -53.18 -41.11
CA MET A 511 -50.12 -53.44 -39.80
C MET A 511 -51.58 -52.98 -39.76
N SER A 512 -52.29 -53.20 -38.66
CA SER A 512 -53.61 -52.60 -38.44
C SER A 512 -53.51 -51.12 -38.10
N GLN A 513 -54.57 -50.34 -38.34
CA GLN A 513 -54.65 -48.94 -37.94
C GLN A 513 -54.47 -48.76 -36.42
N LEU A 514 -54.94 -49.71 -35.61
CA LEU A 514 -54.69 -49.71 -34.17
C LEU A 514 -53.21 -49.89 -33.84
N GLU A 515 -52.51 -50.81 -34.49
CA GLU A 515 -51.07 -51.01 -34.31
C GLU A 515 -50.26 -49.78 -34.75
N ALA A 516 -50.65 -49.16 -35.86
CA ALA A 516 -50.04 -47.91 -36.33
C ALA A 516 -50.30 -46.75 -35.36
N ALA A 517 -51.54 -46.58 -34.87
CA ALA A 517 -51.86 -45.57 -33.87
C ALA A 517 -51.05 -45.75 -32.57
N VAL A 518 -50.90 -46.99 -32.10
CA VAL A 518 -50.05 -47.29 -30.92
C VAL A 518 -48.58 -46.96 -31.20
N ALA A 519 -48.07 -47.24 -32.41
CA ALA A 519 -46.70 -46.92 -32.78
C ALA A 519 -46.45 -45.40 -32.83
N SER A 520 -47.36 -44.62 -33.40
CA SER A 520 -47.28 -43.15 -33.40
C SER A 520 -47.39 -42.56 -31.98
N ILE A 521 -48.25 -43.13 -31.12
CA ILE A 521 -48.34 -42.71 -29.71
C ILE A 521 -47.04 -43.01 -28.95
N ASN A 522 -46.34 -44.11 -29.26
CA ASN A 522 -45.04 -44.37 -28.63
C ASN A 522 -43.97 -43.35 -29.05
N GLN A 523 -43.97 -42.91 -30.31
CA GLN A 523 -43.09 -41.83 -30.77
C GLN A 523 -43.45 -40.48 -30.13
N LEU A 524 -44.75 -40.22 -29.93
CA LEU A 524 -45.21 -39.07 -29.16
C LEU A 524 -44.71 -39.14 -27.71
N PHE A 525 -44.71 -40.32 -27.09
CA PHE A 525 -44.10 -40.50 -25.77
C PHE A 525 -42.60 -40.23 -25.78
N ASP A 526 -41.85 -40.74 -26.77
CA ASP A 526 -40.42 -40.42 -26.90
C ASP A 526 -40.19 -38.91 -26.95
N ALA A 527 -41.04 -38.16 -27.65
CA ALA A 527 -40.93 -36.71 -27.77
C ALA A 527 -41.31 -35.96 -26.47
N TYR A 528 -42.37 -36.38 -25.77
CA TYR A 528 -42.72 -35.80 -24.48
C TYR A 528 -41.70 -36.09 -23.36
N ASP A 529 -41.02 -37.24 -23.41
CA ASP A 529 -39.92 -37.59 -22.49
C ASP A 529 -38.70 -36.67 -22.67
N GLN A 530 -38.51 -36.15 -23.90
CA GLN A 530 -37.43 -35.21 -24.23
C GLN A 530 -37.70 -33.82 -23.67
N VAL A 531 -38.95 -33.33 -23.74
CA VAL A 531 -39.27 -31.94 -23.36
C VAL A 531 -39.80 -31.77 -21.94
N GLY A 532 -40.20 -32.84 -21.25
CA GLY A 532 -40.92 -32.70 -19.98
C GLY A 532 -40.94 -33.95 -19.11
N ASN A 533 -41.05 -33.75 -17.79
CA ASN A 533 -41.35 -34.83 -16.86
C ASN A 533 -42.82 -35.27 -17.05
N THR A 534 -43.04 -36.38 -17.75
CA THR A 534 -44.39 -36.72 -18.24
C THR A 534 -45.05 -37.85 -17.45
N ALA A 535 -46.22 -37.55 -16.87
CA ALA A 535 -47.16 -38.54 -16.36
C ALA A 535 -48.26 -38.82 -17.40
N VAL A 536 -48.49 -40.09 -17.70
CA VAL A 536 -49.44 -40.53 -18.73
C VAL A 536 -50.70 -41.13 -18.10
N ARG A 537 -51.87 -40.75 -18.61
CA ARG A 537 -53.15 -41.44 -18.34
C ARG A 537 -53.73 -42.00 -19.63
N LEU A 538 -54.05 -43.29 -19.63
CA LEU A 538 -54.58 -43.99 -20.80
C LEU A 538 -56.07 -44.33 -20.63
N VAL A 539 -56.89 -43.88 -21.58
CA VAL A 539 -58.29 -44.26 -21.72
C VAL A 539 -58.46 -44.95 -23.05
N THR A 540 -58.99 -46.17 -23.07
CA THR A 540 -59.34 -46.85 -24.34
C THR A 540 -60.84 -46.92 -24.49
N PHE A 541 -61.36 -46.77 -25.70
CA PHE A 541 -62.79 -46.84 -25.92
C PHE A 541 -63.20 -47.64 -27.15
N SER A 542 -64.40 -48.22 -27.05
CA SER A 542 -65.08 -48.88 -28.16
C SER A 542 -66.59 -48.67 -27.94
N SER A 543 -67.38 -49.73 -27.72
CA SER A 543 -68.79 -49.61 -27.36
C SER A 543 -68.98 -49.00 -25.96
N SER A 544 -67.97 -49.17 -25.11
CA SER A 544 -67.79 -48.53 -23.80
C SER A 544 -66.34 -48.06 -23.69
N ALA A 545 -66.07 -47.10 -22.82
CA ALA A 545 -64.72 -46.72 -22.45
C ALA A 545 -64.23 -47.53 -21.24
N GLN A 546 -62.91 -47.68 -21.16
CA GLN A 546 -62.22 -48.35 -20.08
C GLN A 546 -60.91 -47.61 -19.81
N GLU A 547 -60.76 -47.16 -18.58
CA GLU A 547 -59.48 -46.77 -17.99
C GLU A 547 -58.49 -47.93 -18.05
N VAL A 548 -57.27 -47.65 -18.53
CA VAL A 548 -56.20 -48.64 -18.59
C VAL A 548 -55.27 -48.41 -17.40
N GLY A 549 -55.31 -49.32 -16.42
CA GLY A 549 -54.68 -49.10 -15.11
C GLY A 549 -55.54 -48.23 -14.17
N ALA A 550 -55.05 -47.99 -12.95
CA ALA A 550 -55.79 -47.31 -11.88
C ALA A 550 -55.17 -45.99 -11.41
N THR A 551 -54.06 -45.57 -12.03
CA THR A 551 -53.29 -44.37 -11.68
C THR A 551 -52.72 -43.76 -12.96
N TRP A 552 -52.30 -42.50 -12.87
CA TRP A 552 -51.32 -41.95 -13.80
C TRP A 552 -50.01 -42.73 -13.68
N THR A 553 -49.28 -42.87 -14.78
CA THR A 553 -48.18 -43.84 -14.92
C THR A 553 -47.03 -43.23 -15.71
N THR A 554 -45.82 -43.77 -15.59
CA THR A 554 -44.67 -43.32 -16.40
C THR A 554 -44.84 -43.72 -17.86
N ILE A 555 -44.14 -43.06 -18.77
CA ILE A 555 -44.13 -43.42 -20.21
C ILE A 555 -43.85 -44.91 -20.43
N ASP A 556 -42.83 -45.49 -19.79
CA ASP A 556 -42.51 -46.93 -19.92
C ASP A 556 -43.65 -47.86 -19.51
N GLN A 557 -44.36 -47.50 -18.44
CA GLN A 557 -45.51 -48.26 -17.98
C GLN A 557 -46.68 -48.10 -18.95
N ALA A 558 -46.90 -46.90 -19.50
CA ALA A 558 -47.89 -46.64 -20.53
C ALA A 558 -47.63 -47.48 -21.81
N ARG A 559 -46.36 -47.58 -22.27
CA ARG A 559 -45.97 -48.44 -23.40
C ARG A 559 -46.35 -49.90 -23.15
N THR A 560 -46.05 -50.40 -21.94
CA THR A 560 -46.39 -51.76 -21.53
C THR A 560 -47.90 -52.01 -21.56
N LEU A 561 -48.68 -51.02 -21.14
CA LEU A 561 -50.15 -51.10 -21.14
C LEU A 561 -50.74 -51.03 -22.56
N LEU A 562 -50.19 -50.20 -23.45
CA LEU A 562 -50.60 -50.10 -24.85
C LEU A 562 -50.30 -51.37 -25.65
N ALA A 563 -49.19 -52.06 -25.38
CA ALA A 563 -48.85 -53.31 -26.05
C ALA A 563 -49.93 -54.43 -25.90
N GLY A 564 -50.81 -54.30 -24.91
CA GLY A 564 -51.88 -55.27 -24.62
C GLY A 564 -53.26 -54.93 -25.21
N VAL A 565 -53.42 -53.82 -25.93
CA VAL A 565 -54.74 -53.40 -26.44
C VAL A 565 -55.13 -54.19 -27.69
N SER A 566 -56.44 -54.42 -27.86
CA SER A 566 -56.97 -55.17 -29.01
C SER A 566 -58.30 -54.59 -29.45
N ALA A 567 -58.51 -54.52 -30.76
CA ALA A 567 -59.72 -53.98 -31.36
C ALA A 567 -60.98 -54.79 -31.00
N ARG A 568 -62.06 -54.12 -30.60
CA ARG A 568 -63.32 -54.73 -30.12
C ARG A 568 -64.50 -53.78 -30.29
N GLY A 569 -65.74 -54.29 -30.29
CA GLY A 569 -66.94 -53.45 -30.19
C GLY A 569 -67.14 -52.44 -31.34
N PHE A 570 -67.99 -51.45 -31.10
CA PHE A 570 -68.33 -50.33 -32.00
C PHE A 570 -67.65 -49.04 -31.52
N THR A 571 -67.92 -47.88 -32.11
CA THR A 571 -67.21 -46.61 -31.80
C THR A 571 -68.14 -45.63 -31.08
N ASN A 572 -67.84 -45.31 -29.81
CA ASN A 572 -68.67 -44.46 -28.94
C ASN A 572 -67.85 -43.33 -28.29
N TYR A 573 -67.83 -42.14 -28.90
CA TYR A 573 -67.05 -41.00 -28.41
C TYR A 573 -67.59 -40.44 -27.10
N ARG A 574 -68.92 -40.48 -26.91
CA ARG A 574 -69.53 -40.06 -25.64
C ARG A 574 -68.95 -40.82 -24.47
N ALA A 575 -68.91 -42.15 -24.55
CA ALA A 575 -68.39 -42.98 -23.48
C ALA A 575 -66.91 -42.67 -23.18
N ALA A 576 -66.14 -42.28 -24.21
CA ALA A 576 -64.74 -41.90 -24.07
C ALA A 576 -64.57 -40.59 -23.28
N LEU A 577 -65.33 -39.54 -23.62
CA LEU A 577 -65.28 -38.27 -22.89
C LEU A 577 -65.80 -38.42 -21.46
N GLU A 578 -66.89 -39.19 -21.27
CA GLU A 578 -67.44 -39.53 -19.95
C GLU A 578 -66.40 -40.23 -19.07
N ALA A 579 -65.64 -41.19 -19.60
CA ALA A 579 -64.60 -41.87 -18.84
C ALA A 579 -63.35 -41.02 -18.61
N ALA A 580 -62.97 -40.14 -19.54
CA ALA A 580 -61.81 -39.27 -19.38
C ALA A 580 -62.03 -38.18 -18.31
N SER A 581 -63.18 -37.50 -18.37
CA SER A 581 -63.48 -36.32 -17.53
C SER A 581 -64.41 -36.58 -16.35
N GLY A 582 -65.10 -37.73 -16.31
CA GLY A 582 -66.18 -37.98 -15.36
C GLY A 582 -67.48 -37.21 -15.66
N VAL A 583 -67.56 -36.50 -16.80
CA VAL A 583 -68.72 -35.69 -17.21
C VAL A 583 -69.87 -36.58 -17.68
N ASP A 584 -70.90 -36.79 -16.85
CA ASP A 584 -72.17 -37.42 -17.28
C ASP A 584 -73.12 -36.37 -17.88
N SER A 585 -73.70 -36.68 -19.05
CA SER A 585 -74.78 -35.92 -19.69
C SER A 585 -76.01 -35.61 -18.81
N LEU A 586 -76.12 -36.23 -17.62
CA LEU A 586 -77.21 -36.09 -16.67
C LEU A 586 -76.87 -35.25 -15.41
N SER A 587 -75.60 -34.93 -15.14
CA SER A 587 -75.20 -34.22 -13.93
C SER A 587 -75.00 -32.72 -14.18
N ASN A 588 -75.86 -31.94 -13.53
CA ASN A 588 -75.95 -30.50 -13.61
C ASN A 588 -74.77 -29.82 -12.87
N GLY A 589 -73.55 -29.93 -13.42
CA GLY A 589 -72.37 -29.16 -13.01
C GLY A 589 -71.55 -29.72 -11.84
N SER A 590 -71.42 -31.04 -11.70
CA SER A 590 -70.40 -31.63 -10.81
C SER A 590 -69.42 -32.43 -11.68
N PHE A 591 -68.24 -31.88 -11.89
CA PHE A 591 -67.10 -32.57 -12.48
C PHE A 591 -66.48 -33.50 -11.40
N GLY A 592 -65.92 -34.64 -11.81
CA GLY A 592 -65.19 -35.52 -10.90
C GLY A 592 -65.61 -37.00 -10.92
N ASN A 593 -64.60 -37.87 -10.80
CA ASN A 593 -64.59 -39.34 -10.82
C ASN A 593 -64.38 -39.98 -12.21
N GLY A 594 -63.67 -39.29 -13.11
CA GLY A 594 -63.13 -39.87 -14.36
C GLY A 594 -61.63 -40.17 -14.26
N ALA A 595 -61.04 -40.61 -15.37
CA ALA A 595 -59.61 -40.96 -15.45
C ALA A 595 -58.67 -39.81 -15.08
N TRP A 596 -59.12 -38.56 -15.29
CA TRP A 596 -58.38 -37.36 -14.91
C TRP A 596 -58.10 -37.28 -13.40
N ASP A 597 -59.10 -37.62 -12.58
CA ASP A 597 -59.04 -37.50 -11.12
C ASP A 597 -58.29 -38.64 -10.44
N ASP A 598 -57.80 -39.61 -11.21
CA ASP A 598 -57.00 -40.71 -10.67
C ASP A 598 -55.71 -40.20 -10.02
N PRO A 599 -55.19 -40.87 -8.98
CA PRO A 599 -53.97 -40.43 -8.33
C PRO A 599 -52.73 -40.63 -9.23
N GLY A 600 -51.72 -39.78 -9.01
CA GLY A 600 -50.42 -39.83 -9.70
C GLY A 600 -50.19 -38.75 -10.76
N LYS A 601 -51.15 -37.86 -10.98
CA LYS A 601 -51.00 -36.65 -11.80
C LYS A 601 -49.93 -35.73 -11.18
N LEU A 602 -49.12 -35.08 -12.01
CA LEU A 602 -48.10 -34.11 -11.57
C LEU A 602 -48.74 -32.74 -11.28
N GLY A 603 -48.22 -32.04 -10.27
CA GLY A 603 -48.60 -30.66 -9.95
C GLY A 603 -47.85 -29.64 -10.80
N ASP A 604 -48.40 -28.43 -10.92
CA ASP A 604 -47.83 -27.32 -11.70
C ASP A 604 -47.39 -27.75 -13.10
N ALA A 605 -48.27 -28.51 -13.76
CA ALA A 605 -47.96 -29.26 -14.96
C ALA A 605 -48.75 -28.76 -16.17
N ILE A 606 -48.14 -28.83 -17.35
CA ILE A 606 -48.82 -28.60 -18.61
C ILE A 606 -49.72 -29.80 -18.89
N ASN A 607 -51.00 -29.51 -19.06
CA ASN A 607 -52.05 -30.51 -19.17
C ASN A 607 -52.45 -30.68 -20.64
N VAL A 608 -52.19 -31.86 -21.22
CA VAL A 608 -52.46 -32.14 -22.64
C VAL A 608 -53.28 -33.42 -22.82
N SER A 609 -54.24 -33.40 -23.74
CA SER A 609 -55.10 -34.54 -24.08
C SER A 609 -55.04 -34.84 -25.58
N TYR A 610 -54.85 -36.10 -25.96
CA TYR A 610 -54.95 -36.57 -27.34
C TYR A 610 -56.09 -37.58 -27.49
N PHE A 611 -57.06 -37.25 -28.34
CA PHE A 611 -58.14 -38.13 -28.74
C PHE A 611 -57.85 -38.72 -30.12
N ALA A 612 -57.48 -40.00 -30.20
CA ALA A 612 -57.11 -40.67 -31.44
C ALA A 612 -58.20 -41.64 -31.91
N SER A 613 -58.73 -41.45 -33.13
CA SER A 613 -59.77 -42.31 -33.71
C SER A 613 -59.79 -42.28 -35.24
N ASP A 614 -60.46 -43.25 -35.86
CA ASP A 614 -60.74 -43.26 -37.31
C ASP A 614 -61.89 -42.34 -37.74
N GLY A 615 -62.39 -41.46 -36.86
CA GLY A 615 -63.33 -40.38 -37.22
C GLY A 615 -64.77 -40.83 -37.50
N ASN A 616 -65.11 -42.10 -37.26
CA ASN A 616 -66.36 -42.71 -37.70
C ASN A 616 -67.21 -43.27 -36.52
N PRO A 617 -67.70 -42.41 -35.59
CA PRO A 617 -68.56 -42.87 -34.50
C PRO A 617 -69.88 -43.43 -35.02
N ASN A 618 -70.41 -44.45 -34.33
CA ASN A 618 -71.75 -44.94 -34.62
C ASN A 618 -72.81 -43.92 -34.15
N VAL A 619 -74.04 -43.99 -34.70
CA VAL A 619 -75.11 -42.98 -34.46
C VAL A 619 -75.41 -42.73 -32.97
N GLU A 620 -75.25 -43.73 -32.10
CA GLU A 620 -75.44 -43.60 -30.65
C GLU A 620 -74.24 -42.98 -29.91
N GLY A 621 -73.08 -42.88 -30.58
CA GLY A 621 -71.81 -42.40 -30.06
C GLY A 621 -71.44 -40.97 -30.47
N LEU A 622 -72.31 -40.25 -31.18
CA LEU A 622 -72.08 -38.85 -31.56
C LEU A 622 -72.12 -37.90 -30.35
N ILE A 623 -71.22 -36.92 -30.37
CA ILE A 623 -71.21 -35.78 -29.43
C ILE A 623 -72.34 -34.82 -29.84
N ASN A 624 -73.15 -34.41 -28.87
CA ASN A 624 -74.17 -33.38 -29.05
C ASN A 624 -73.73 -32.10 -28.34
N GLY A 625 -74.43 -30.98 -28.58
CA GLY A 625 -74.04 -29.68 -28.01
C GLY A 625 -73.96 -29.64 -26.49
N SER A 626 -74.76 -30.43 -25.76
CA SER A 626 -74.69 -30.48 -24.29
C SER A 626 -73.43 -31.19 -23.79
N ILE A 627 -73.01 -32.27 -24.47
CA ILE A 627 -71.79 -33.00 -24.14
C ILE A 627 -70.56 -32.19 -24.55
N GLN A 628 -70.60 -31.52 -25.70
CA GLN A 628 -69.52 -30.64 -26.15
C GLN A 628 -69.28 -29.50 -25.14
N SER A 629 -70.32 -28.78 -24.73
CA SER A 629 -70.15 -27.69 -23.75
C SER A 629 -69.60 -28.21 -22.42
N ALA A 630 -70.08 -29.35 -21.94
CA ALA A 630 -69.58 -29.91 -20.68
C ALA A 630 -68.13 -30.42 -20.77
N TRP A 631 -67.70 -30.90 -21.94
CA TRP A 631 -66.30 -31.22 -22.22
C TRP A 631 -65.44 -29.97 -22.23
N GLN A 632 -65.87 -28.91 -22.93
CA GLN A 632 -65.15 -27.63 -22.97
C GLN A 632 -65.04 -26.97 -21.58
N ASP A 633 -66.10 -27.00 -20.77
CA ASP A 633 -66.06 -26.51 -19.38
C ASP A 633 -65.04 -27.29 -18.54
N PHE A 634 -64.96 -28.61 -18.70
CA PHE A 634 -63.94 -29.44 -18.03
C PHE A 634 -62.52 -29.07 -18.46
N LEU A 635 -62.27 -28.88 -19.77
CA LEU A 635 -60.95 -28.49 -20.26
C LEU A 635 -60.52 -27.12 -19.74
N LEU A 636 -61.45 -26.17 -19.57
CA LEU A 636 -61.19 -24.85 -18.99
C LEU A 636 -60.92 -24.88 -17.48
N GLU A 637 -61.64 -25.72 -16.73
CA GLU A 637 -61.43 -25.84 -15.27
C GLU A 637 -60.08 -26.47 -14.94
N GLU A 638 -59.60 -27.35 -15.81
CA GLU A 638 -58.41 -28.18 -15.59
C GLU A 638 -57.20 -27.76 -16.45
N ASP A 639 -57.30 -26.61 -17.13
CA ASP A 639 -56.27 -26.01 -17.98
C ASP A 639 -55.73 -26.96 -19.07
N ILE A 640 -56.60 -27.74 -19.72
CA ILE A 640 -56.21 -28.82 -20.65
C ILE A 640 -56.25 -28.35 -22.11
N LEU A 641 -55.12 -28.52 -22.82
CA LEU A 641 -55.06 -28.45 -24.29
C LEU A 641 -55.45 -29.80 -24.89
N SER A 642 -56.60 -29.87 -25.58
CA SER A 642 -57.14 -31.11 -26.12
C SER A 642 -57.06 -31.16 -27.64
N TYR A 643 -56.26 -32.08 -28.18
CA TYR A 643 -56.16 -32.38 -29.60
C TYR A 643 -57.06 -33.57 -30.00
N ALA A 644 -57.67 -33.49 -31.18
CA ALA A 644 -58.39 -34.61 -31.78
C ALA A 644 -57.73 -35.03 -33.10
N LEU A 645 -57.27 -36.28 -33.15
CA LEU A 645 -56.49 -36.86 -34.24
C LEU A 645 -57.35 -37.84 -35.04
N GLY A 646 -57.41 -37.65 -36.35
CA GLY A 646 -58.05 -38.54 -37.31
C GLY A 646 -57.07 -39.01 -38.37
N VAL A 647 -57.11 -40.31 -38.72
CA VAL A 647 -56.24 -40.85 -39.78
C VAL A 647 -57.03 -41.57 -40.87
N GLY A 648 -56.69 -41.27 -42.12
CA GLY A 648 -57.31 -41.84 -43.30
C GLY A 648 -58.67 -41.22 -43.63
N ASN A 649 -59.66 -42.03 -44.02
CA ASN A 649 -60.97 -41.53 -44.46
C ASN A 649 -61.90 -41.20 -43.27
N VAL A 650 -61.61 -40.09 -42.60
CA VAL A 650 -62.30 -39.59 -41.41
C VAL A 650 -63.28 -38.45 -41.76
N ASN A 651 -64.30 -38.23 -40.92
CA ASN A 651 -65.10 -37.02 -40.97
C ASN A 651 -64.62 -36.04 -39.88
N PRO A 652 -63.90 -34.95 -40.22
CA PRO A 652 -63.35 -34.03 -39.24
C PRO A 652 -64.43 -33.40 -38.36
N GLY A 653 -65.65 -33.20 -38.87
CA GLY A 653 -66.76 -32.61 -38.11
C GLY A 653 -67.24 -33.46 -36.92
N HIS A 654 -66.87 -34.73 -36.84
CA HIS A 654 -67.12 -35.56 -35.66
C HIS A 654 -66.04 -35.43 -34.57
N LEU A 655 -64.85 -34.95 -34.94
CA LEU A 655 -63.68 -34.80 -34.06
C LEU A 655 -63.53 -33.36 -33.55
N HIS A 656 -63.92 -32.35 -34.35
CA HIS A 656 -63.86 -30.93 -33.95
C HIS A 656 -64.48 -30.62 -32.56
N PRO A 657 -65.62 -31.23 -32.16
CA PRO A 657 -66.17 -30.97 -30.83
C PRO A 657 -65.28 -31.40 -29.63
N ILE A 658 -64.21 -32.16 -29.89
CA ILE A 658 -63.27 -32.67 -28.88
C ILE A 658 -62.01 -31.80 -28.82
N ALA A 659 -61.67 -31.14 -29.92
CA ALA A 659 -60.46 -30.33 -30.06
C ALA A 659 -60.73 -28.91 -29.52
N TYR A 660 -60.03 -28.51 -28.47
CA TYR A 660 -60.26 -27.24 -27.78
C TYR A 660 -59.05 -26.83 -26.91
N ASP A 661 -58.73 -25.53 -26.88
CA ASP A 661 -57.69 -24.97 -26.00
C ASP A 661 -58.30 -24.45 -24.70
N GLY A 662 -58.19 -25.27 -23.65
CA GLY A 662 -58.66 -24.97 -22.29
C GLY A 662 -57.69 -24.15 -21.44
N ARG A 663 -56.47 -23.85 -21.91
CA ARG A 663 -55.44 -23.17 -21.11
C ARG A 663 -55.81 -21.72 -20.73
N PRO A 664 -55.29 -21.17 -19.62
CA PRO A 664 -55.53 -19.78 -19.23
C PRO A 664 -54.88 -18.81 -20.25
N ASP A 665 -55.37 -17.56 -20.29
CA ASP A 665 -54.98 -16.58 -21.31
C ASP A 665 -53.49 -16.24 -21.32
N ASP A 666 -52.84 -16.29 -20.16
CA ASP A 666 -51.40 -16.06 -19.96
C ASP A 666 -50.51 -17.23 -20.42
N GLN A 667 -51.11 -18.39 -20.72
CA GLN A 667 -50.42 -19.56 -21.26
C GLN A 667 -50.71 -19.81 -22.74
N ARG A 668 -51.31 -18.82 -23.43
CA ARG A 668 -51.63 -18.90 -24.87
C ARG A 668 -50.78 -17.90 -25.66
N GLU A 669 -50.28 -18.35 -26.80
CA GLU A 669 -49.51 -17.53 -27.75
C GLU A 669 -50.30 -16.30 -28.25
N ASP A 670 -51.61 -16.45 -28.45
CA ASP A 670 -52.53 -15.33 -28.76
C ASP A 670 -53.75 -15.37 -27.83
N PRO A 671 -53.75 -14.56 -26.74
CA PRO A 671 -54.88 -14.45 -25.82
C PRO A 671 -56.18 -13.98 -26.51
N GLY A 672 -56.09 -13.33 -27.67
CA GLY A 672 -57.22 -12.88 -28.47
C GLY A 672 -57.81 -13.93 -29.42
N ALA A 673 -57.11 -15.05 -29.65
CA ALA A 673 -57.51 -16.09 -30.59
C ALA A 673 -58.70 -16.92 -30.11
N ASN A 674 -59.41 -17.52 -31.07
CA ASN A 674 -60.50 -18.46 -30.79
C ASN A 674 -59.96 -19.72 -30.10
N ARG A 675 -60.68 -20.21 -29.09
CA ARG A 675 -60.33 -21.41 -28.31
C ARG A 675 -60.74 -22.72 -28.98
N ASP A 676 -61.68 -22.67 -29.93
CA ASP A 676 -61.97 -23.83 -30.77
C ASP A 676 -60.80 -24.05 -31.74
N ILE A 677 -60.12 -25.19 -31.59
CA ILE A 677 -59.04 -25.61 -32.49
C ILE A 677 -59.54 -26.72 -33.43
N ASP A 678 -58.98 -26.78 -34.63
CA ASP A 678 -59.42 -27.76 -35.64
C ASP A 678 -58.88 -29.16 -35.32
N ALA A 679 -59.66 -30.19 -35.66
CA ALA A 679 -59.17 -31.57 -35.57
C ALA A 679 -58.07 -31.82 -36.60
N VAL A 680 -56.99 -32.45 -36.16
CA VAL A 680 -55.85 -32.81 -37.00
C VAL A 680 -56.19 -34.06 -37.77
N VAL A 681 -56.16 -33.98 -39.10
CA VAL A 681 -56.45 -35.11 -40.00
C VAL A 681 -55.30 -35.31 -40.96
N VAL A 682 -54.72 -36.51 -40.93
CA VAL A 682 -53.67 -36.91 -41.87
C VAL A 682 -54.14 -38.01 -42.82
N ASP A 683 -53.61 -37.99 -44.03
CA ASP A 683 -53.96 -38.94 -45.09
C ASP A 683 -53.29 -40.31 -44.87
N ASP A 684 -52.07 -40.34 -44.31
CA ASP A 684 -51.31 -41.55 -43.98
C ASP A 684 -50.82 -41.54 -42.51
N PHE A 685 -50.65 -42.72 -41.92
CA PHE A 685 -50.09 -42.87 -40.56
C PHE A 685 -48.61 -42.48 -40.51
N ASP A 686 -47.90 -42.53 -41.64
CA ASP A 686 -46.49 -42.10 -41.73
C ASP A 686 -46.31 -40.60 -41.48
N ASP A 687 -47.36 -39.79 -41.65
CA ASP A 687 -47.32 -38.33 -41.46
C ASP A 687 -47.65 -37.90 -40.02
N LEU A 688 -48.25 -38.81 -39.22
CA LEU A 688 -48.63 -38.50 -37.83
C LEU A 688 -47.45 -38.09 -36.95
N PRO A 689 -46.27 -38.75 -36.98
CA PRO A 689 -45.21 -38.44 -36.04
C PRO A 689 -44.72 -36.99 -36.11
N GLU A 690 -44.59 -36.44 -37.33
CA GLU A 690 -44.19 -35.05 -37.57
C GLU A 690 -45.27 -34.09 -37.07
N VAL A 691 -46.53 -34.34 -37.41
CA VAL A 691 -47.66 -33.51 -36.98
C VAL A 691 -47.87 -33.55 -35.46
N LEU A 692 -47.53 -34.66 -34.81
CA LEU A 692 -47.59 -34.79 -33.35
C LEU A 692 -46.40 -34.13 -32.64
N ALA A 693 -45.27 -33.93 -33.34
CA ALA A 693 -44.15 -33.17 -32.80
C ALA A 693 -44.50 -31.68 -32.71
N ASP A 694 -45.20 -31.13 -33.71
CA ASP A 694 -45.68 -29.73 -33.72
C ASP A 694 -46.70 -29.42 -32.61
N THR A 695 -47.26 -30.45 -31.96
CA THR A 695 -48.23 -30.30 -30.86
C THR A 695 -47.59 -30.30 -29.47
N ILE A 696 -46.25 -30.29 -29.40
CA ILE A 696 -45.48 -30.25 -28.16
C ILE A 696 -45.27 -28.78 -27.75
N PRO A 697 -45.61 -28.39 -26.52
CA PRO A 697 -45.31 -27.05 -26.03
C PRO A 697 -43.80 -26.81 -25.96
N PRO A 698 -43.30 -25.62 -26.36
CA PRO A 698 -41.89 -25.28 -26.20
C PRO A 698 -41.55 -25.07 -24.72
N LEU A 699 -40.27 -25.27 -24.38
CA LEU A 699 -39.70 -24.80 -23.13
C LEU A 699 -39.69 -23.27 -23.13
N THR A 700 -39.97 -22.65 -21.99
CA THR A 700 -39.97 -21.19 -21.85
C THR A 700 -39.11 -20.79 -20.68
N GLY A 701 -38.32 -19.73 -20.82
CA GLY A 701 -37.50 -19.19 -19.75
C GLY A 701 -37.23 -17.70 -19.97
N SER A 702 -36.27 -17.18 -19.20
CA SER A 702 -35.79 -15.82 -19.35
C SER A 702 -34.28 -15.81 -19.17
N LEU A 703 -33.57 -15.04 -19.98
CA LEU A 703 -32.15 -14.73 -19.83
C LEU A 703 -31.91 -13.91 -18.55
N PHE A 704 -32.92 -13.18 -18.08
CA PHE A 704 -32.85 -12.34 -16.87
C PHE A 704 -33.84 -12.85 -15.80
N THR A 705 -33.50 -12.72 -14.51
CA THR A 705 -34.39 -13.23 -13.44
C THR A 705 -35.78 -12.56 -13.41
N THR A 706 -36.80 -13.34 -13.07
CA THR A 706 -38.19 -12.86 -12.97
C THR A 706 -38.41 -12.07 -11.67
N GLY A 707 -38.01 -10.79 -11.65
CA GLY A 707 -38.14 -10.00 -10.42
C GLY A 707 -37.79 -8.51 -10.48
N GLY A 708 -37.34 -7.99 -11.63
CA GLY A 708 -37.08 -6.56 -11.81
C GLY A 708 -35.61 -6.16 -11.83
N ALA A 709 -34.67 -7.10 -11.80
CA ALA A 709 -33.31 -6.86 -12.27
C ALA A 709 -33.26 -7.18 -13.77
N SER A 710 -33.44 -6.15 -14.60
CA SER A 710 -32.90 -6.20 -15.96
C SER A 710 -31.40 -6.39 -15.84
N ALA A 711 -30.78 -7.06 -16.80
CA ALA A 711 -29.38 -6.87 -17.07
C ALA A 711 -29.08 -5.35 -17.10
N THR A 712 -28.28 -4.89 -16.16
CA THR A 712 -27.82 -3.51 -16.10
C THR A 712 -26.38 -3.57 -16.58
N GLY A 713 -26.08 -3.01 -17.75
CA GLY A 713 -24.69 -2.79 -18.14
C GLY A 713 -24.18 -1.56 -17.44
N GLY A 714 -24.23 -1.57 -16.10
CA GLY A 714 -23.82 -0.44 -15.30
C GLY A 714 -24.64 0.84 -15.47
N ALA A 715 -24.06 1.89 -14.92
CA ALA A 715 -24.48 3.27 -14.83
C ALA A 715 -24.02 4.08 -16.06
N ASP A 716 -22.98 3.61 -16.76
CA ASP A 716 -22.55 4.07 -18.08
C ASP A 716 -23.40 3.46 -19.23
N GLY A 717 -24.08 2.35 -18.95
CA GLY A 717 -25.11 1.72 -19.77
C GLY A 717 -24.56 0.63 -20.68
N ALA A 718 -25.31 -0.47 -20.79
CA ALA A 718 -24.99 -1.58 -21.68
C ALA A 718 -24.83 -1.09 -23.12
N GLU A 719 -23.61 -1.12 -23.66
CA GLU A 719 -23.33 -0.68 -25.03
C GLU A 719 -23.46 -1.87 -26.00
N THR A 720 -23.09 -3.08 -25.57
CA THR A 720 -23.07 -4.27 -26.43
C THR A 720 -23.64 -5.50 -25.73
N MET A 721 -24.43 -6.29 -26.46
CA MET A 721 -24.84 -7.65 -26.06
C MET A 721 -24.24 -8.69 -27.01
N LEU A 722 -23.69 -9.76 -26.45
CA LEU A 722 -23.22 -10.93 -27.17
C LEU A 722 -24.18 -12.09 -26.90
N ILE A 723 -24.62 -12.77 -27.95
CA ILE A 723 -25.33 -14.06 -27.86
C ILE A 723 -24.48 -15.12 -28.57
N VAL A 724 -24.17 -16.22 -27.89
CA VAL A 724 -23.39 -17.33 -28.44
C VAL A 724 -24.23 -18.59 -28.47
N ILE A 725 -24.43 -19.15 -29.67
CA ILE A 725 -25.10 -20.44 -29.87
C ILE A 725 -24.22 -21.27 -30.82
N ASP A 726 -23.89 -22.49 -30.41
CA ASP A 726 -23.00 -23.41 -31.14
C ASP A 726 -21.68 -22.75 -31.59
N GLY A 727 -21.07 -21.95 -30.72
CA GLY A 727 -19.83 -21.21 -30.99
C GLY A 727 -19.96 -20.10 -32.04
N THR A 728 -21.17 -19.73 -32.45
CA THR A 728 -21.42 -18.53 -33.26
C THR A 728 -21.78 -17.36 -32.35
N THR A 729 -20.91 -16.36 -32.29
CA THR A 729 -21.15 -15.10 -31.57
C THR A 729 -21.90 -14.11 -32.44
N LEU A 730 -23.07 -13.70 -31.98
CA LEU A 730 -23.89 -12.62 -32.52
C LEU A 730 -23.67 -11.38 -31.64
N THR A 731 -23.28 -10.27 -32.25
CA THR A 731 -23.01 -9.00 -31.54
C THR A 731 -24.11 -8.01 -31.83
N PHE A 732 -24.76 -7.52 -30.79
CA PHE A 732 -25.80 -6.50 -30.84
C PHE A 732 -25.31 -5.22 -30.17
N ASP A 733 -25.48 -4.09 -30.84
CA ASP A 733 -25.28 -2.75 -30.27
C ASP A 733 -26.61 -2.33 -29.64
N LEU A 734 -26.55 -1.93 -28.36
CA LEU A 734 -27.70 -1.61 -27.51
C LEU A 734 -27.97 -0.10 -27.39
N ALA A 735 -27.46 0.71 -28.32
CA ALA A 735 -27.64 2.16 -28.31
C ALA A 735 -29.08 2.60 -27.96
N ALA A 736 -29.18 3.56 -27.04
CA ALA A 736 -30.45 4.12 -26.60
C ALA A 736 -31.24 4.73 -27.77
N ASP A 737 -32.56 4.49 -27.83
CA ASP A 737 -33.43 5.05 -28.86
C ASP A 737 -33.41 6.59 -28.78
N PRO A 738 -32.93 7.30 -29.82
CA PRO A 738 -32.90 8.76 -29.84
C PRO A 738 -34.28 9.43 -29.71
N GLN A 739 -35.36 8.68 -29.95
CA GLN A 739 -36.75 9.15 -29.89
C GLN A 739 -37.45 8.82 -28.57
N ASN A 740 -37.01 7.77 -27.87
CA ASN A 740 -37.58 7.31 -26.59
C ASN A 740 -36.44 7.04 -25.57
N PRO A 741 -35.95 8.09 -24.89
CA PRO A 741 -34.95 7.93 -23.85
C PRO A 741 -35.46 6.99 -22.75
N GLY A 742 -34.82 5.82 -22.60
CA GLY A 742 -35.23 4.74 -21.70
C GLY A 742 -35.64 3.43 -22.38
N GLU A 743 -35.67 3.38 -23.71
CA GLU A 743 -35.87 2.16 -24.50
C GLU A 743 -34.60 1.89 -25.34
N VAL A 744 -34.14 0.64 -25.37
CA VAL A 744 -33.01 0.20 -26.21
C VAL A 744 -33.56 -0.43 -27.50
N ASP A 745 -32.89 -0.18 -28.62
CA ASP A 745 -33.21 -0.74 -29.94
C ASP A 745 -32.02 -1.59 -30.42
N PRO A 746 -31.96 -2.89 -30.06
CA PRO A 746 -30.81 -3.73 -30.34
C PRO A 746 -30.58 -3.88 -31.85
N THR A 747 -29.38 -3.55 -32.31
CA THR A 747 -29.02 -3.69 -33.73
C THR A 747 -27.94 -4.74 -33.92
N LEU A 748 -28.19 -5.71 -34.81
CA LEU A 748 -27.20 -6.75 -35.11
C LEU A 748 -26.02 -6.14 -35.89
N VAL A 749 -24.84 -6.10 -35.25
CA VAL A 749 -23.61 -5.56 -35.81
C VAL A 749 -22.81 -6.64 -36.54
N SER A 750 -22.71 -7.84 -35.96
CA SER A 750 -21.85 -8.90 -36.49
C SER A 750 -22.30 -10.31 -36.10
N ALA A 751 -21.89 -11.30 -36.89
CA ALA A 751 -22.07 -12.72 -36.62
C ALA A 751 -20.80 -13.48 -37.04
N VAL A 752 -20.09 -14.09 -36.08
CA VAL A 752 -18.75 -14.67 -36.28
C VAL A 752 -18.62 -16.01 -35.55
N GLY A 753 -17.82 -16.96 -36.06
CA GLY A 753 -17.42 -18.16 -35.30
C GLY A 753 -17.99 -19.50 -35.78
N GLY A 754 -19.15 -19.54 -36.44
CA GLY A 754 -19.78 -20.81 -36.83
C GLY A 754 -20.70 -20.78 -38.07
N SER A 755 -21.56 -21.79 -38.17
CA SER A 755 -22.52 -21.99 -39.28
C SER A 755 -23.99 -22.01 -38.79
N LEU A 756 -24.26 -21.32 -37.69
CA LEU A 756 -25.60 -21.17 -37.11
C LEU A 756 -26.59 -20.65 -38.16
N VAL A 757 -27.79 -21.25 -38.19
CA VAL A 757 -28.90 -20.74 -38.99
C VAL A 757 -29.76 -19.89 -38.05
N PHE A 758 -29.87 -18.59 -38.34
CA PHE A 758 -30.63 -17.66 -37.50
C PHE A 758 -31.33 -16.59 -38.34
N ASP A 759 -32.33 -15.93 -37.75
CA ASP A 759 -33.00 -14.74 -38.26
C ASP A 759 -33.28 -13.77 -37.10
N TYR A 760 -33.13 -12.47 -37.34
CA TYR A 760 -33.40 -11.42 -36.35
C TYR A 760 -34.45 -10.45 -36.89
N ASP A 761 -35.56 -10.31 -36.17
CA ASP A 761 -36.62 -9.35 -36.50
C ASP A 761 -36.48 -8.07 -35.66
N GLU A 762 -35.86 -7.05 -36.27
CA GLU A 762 -35.70 -5.69 -35.71
C GLU A 762 -37.04 -5.04 -35.31
N GLY A 763 -38.19 -5.50 -35.82
CA GLY A 763 -39.49 -4.94 -35.45
C GLY A 763 -40.05 -5.47 -34.14
N SER A 764 -39.60 -6.66 -33.71
CA SER A 764 -40.04 -7.34 -32.49
C SER A 764 -38.91 -7.63 -31.50
N ASN A 765 -37.66 -7.31 -31.87
CA ASN A 765 -36.44 -7.59 -31.12
C ASN A 765 -36.26 -9.08 -30.78
N VAL A 766 -36.76 -9.95 -31.66
CA VAL A 766 -36.69 -11.40 -31.49
C VAL A 766 -35.61 -12.00 -32.39
N LEU A 767 -34.66 -12.69 -31.77
CA LEU A 767 -33.69 -13.57 -32.41
C LEU A 767 -34.26 -14.99 -32.45
N THR A 768 -34.34 -15.58 -33.64
CA THR A 768 -34.62 -17.02 -33.81
C THR A 768 -33.38 -17.73 -34.33
N ALA A 769 -33.06 -18.91 -33.79
CA ALA A 769 -31.88 -19.67 -34.19
C ALA A 769 -32.12 -21.18 -34.11
N THR A 770 -31.61 -21.93 -35.08
CA THR A 770 -31.65 -23.40 -35.07
C THR A 770 -30.28 -23.93 -34.65
N SER A 771 -30.24 -24.65 -33.52
CA SER A 771 -29.02 -25.27 -33.01
C SER A 771 -28.52 -26.38 -33.94
N ALA A 772 -27.25 -26.78 -33.78
CA ALA A 772 -26.63 -27.87 -34.52
C ALA A 772 -27.34 -29.22 -34.28
N LYS A 773 -28.04 -29.35 -33.15
CA LYS A 773 -28.87 -30.51 -32.82
C LYS A 773 -30.32 -30.39 -33.33
N GLY A 774 -30.64 -29.29 -33.98
CA GLY A 774 -31.94 -29.02 -34.61
C GLY A 774 -32.95 -28.34 -33.70
N GLY A 775 -32.59 -28.01 -32.46
CA GLY A 775 -33.49 -27.29 -31.55
C GLY A 775 -33.69 -25.85 -32.01
N GLU A 776 -34.90 -25.32 -31.90
CA GLU A 776 -35.23 -23.95 -32.29
C GLU A 776 -35.31 -23.04 -31.06
N TRP A 777 -34.41 -22.05 -31.00
CA TRP A 777 -34.41 -20.95 -30.04
C TRP A 777 -35.22 -19.77 -30.58
N SER A 778 -35.94 -19.09 -29.70
CA SER A 778 -36.54 -17.78 -29.93
C SER A 778 -36.30 -16.91 -28.70
N VAL A 779 -35.55 -15.82 -28.83
CA VAL A 779 -35.09 -14.97 -27.73
C VAL A 779 -35.52 -13.53 -28.00
N GLU A 780 -36.24 -12.91 -27.07
CA GLU A 780 -36.59 -11.50 -27.11
C GLU A 780 -35.54 -10.69 -26.32
N LEU A 781 -34.80 -9.82 -27.00
CA LEU A 781 -33.55 -9.25 -26.48
C LEU A 781 -33.74 -8.12 -25.45
N ASN A 782 -34.89 -7.45 -25.39
CA ASN A 782 -35.11 -6.36 -24.43
C ASN A 782 -35.58 -6.88 -23.06
N GLY A 783 -36.47 -7.87 -23.05
CA GLY A 783 -37.02 -8.49 -21.84
C GLY A 783 -36.35 -9.80 -21.45
N GLY A 784 -35.50 -10.36 -22.31
CA GLY A 784 -34.77 -11.61 -22.09
C GLY A 784 -35.65 -12.86 -22.16
N ALA A 785 -36.95 -12.75 -22.45
CA ALA A 785 -37.82 -13.91 -22.53
C ALA A 785 -37.39 -14.81 -23.70
N PHE A 786 -37.29 -16.13 -23.46
CA PHE A 786 -36.98 -17.07 -24.53
C PHE A 786 -37.91 -18.28 -24.55
N THR A 787 -38.00 -18.90 -25.73
CA THR A 787 -38.54 -20.24 -25.91
C THR A 787 -37.54 -21.15 -26.60
N TYR A 788 -37.62 -22.45 -26.31
CA TYR A 788 -36.80 -23.47 -26.94
C TYR A 788 -37.65 -24.68 -27.31
N GLN A 789 -37.59 -25.10 -28.58
CA GLN A 789 -38.27 -26.28 -29.09
C GLN A 789 -37.24 -27.34 -29.48
N ALA A 790 -37.20 -28.46 -28.76
CA ALA A 790 -36.28 -29.55 -29.07
C ALA A 790 -36.65 -30.25 -30.40
N ALA A 791 -35.63 -30.60 -31.20
CA ALA A 791 -35.82 -31.47 -32.35
C ALA A 791 -36.03 -32.94 -31.95
N GLN A 792 -36.83 -33.66 -32.74
CA GLN A 792 -37.12 -35.06 -32.50
C GLN A 792 -35.83 -35.91 -32.50
N GLY A 793 -35.54 -36.56 -31.36
CA GLY A 793 -34.40 -37.47 -31.22
C GLY A 793 -33.06 -36.79 -30.95
N ALA A 794 -33.06 -35.49 -30.64
CA ALA A 794 -31.89 -34.79 -30.10
C ALA A 794 -31.53 -35.30 -28.69
N SER A 795 -30.26 -35.19 -28.30
CA SER A 795 -29.74 -35.65 -27.00
C SER A 795 -28.50 -34.85 -26.60
N GLY A 796 -28.15 -34.83 -25.30
CA GLY A 796 -27.09 -34.01 -24.72
C GLY A 796 -27.59 -32.61 -24.33
N THR A 797 -26.69 -31.64 -24.13
CA THR A 797 -27.05 -30.28 -23.66
C THR A 797 -26.99 -29.25 -24.77
N ASP A 798 -28.07 -28.53 -25.05
CA ASP A 798 -28.05 -27.35 -25.91
C ASP A 798 -27.89 -26.09 -25.05
N SER A 799 -26.92 -25.25 -25.41
CA SER A 799 -26.49 -24.11 -24.61
C SER A 799 -26.69 -22.80 -25.37
N LEU A 800 -27.00 -21.74 -24.64
CA LEU A 800 -27.01 -20.36 -25.10
C LEU A 800 -26.24 -19.52 -24.09
N ASP A 801 -25.05 -19.05 -24.48
CA ASP A 801 -24.30 -18.09 -23.67
C ASP A 801 -24.68 -16.68 -24.06
N PHE A 802 -24.66 -15.78 -23.10
CA PHE A 802 -24.84 -14.36 -23.35
C PHE A 802 -23.92 -13.53 -22.49
N SER A 803 -23.56 -12.36 -23.01
CA SER A 803 -22.74 -11.39 -22.29
C SER A 803 -23.22 -9.98 -22.57
N ILE A 804 -23.05 -9.10 -21.60
CA ILE A 804 -23.27 -7.67 -21.76
C ILE A 804 -21.94 -7.00 -21.50
N ILE A 805 -21.64 -6.04 -22.35
CA ILE A 805 -20.48 -5.17 -22.26
C ILE A 805 -21.02 -3.75 -22.17
N ASP A 806 -20.57 -3.00 -21.19
CA ASP A 806 -20.91 -1.59 -21.02
C ASP A 806 -20.02 -0.65 -21.87
N GLY A 807 -20.12 0.65 -21.61
CA GLY A 807 -19.53 1.71 -22.43
C GLY A 807 -18.05 1.96 -22.15
N ASP A 808 -17.50 1.41 -21.08
CA ASP A 808 -16.09 1.51 -20.71
C ASP A 808 -15.31 0.21 -21.04
N GLY A 809 -16.04 -0.91 -21.20
CA GLY A 809 -15.57 -2.16 -21.77
C GLY A 809 -15.64 -3.34 -20.81
N ASP A 810 -16.22 -3.13 -19.63
CA ASP A 810 -16.47 -4.12 -18.62
C ASP A 810 -17.58 -5.07 -19.08
N SER A 811 -17.53 -6.31 -18.58
CA SER A 811 -18.42 -7.35 -19.10
C SER A 811 -18.90 -8.33 -18.05
N ALA A 812 -20.19 -8.67 -18.15
CA ALA A 812 -20.80 -9.75 -17.39
C ALA A 812 -21.43 -10.77 -18.32
N SER A 813 -21.36 -12.04 -17.94
CA SER A 813 -21.78 -13.16 -18.79
C SER A 813 -22.53 -14.21 -17.99
N SER A 814 -23.36 -14.98 -18.70
CA SER A 814 -24.14 -16.08 -18.15
C SER A 814 -24.50 -17.08 -19.27
N SER A 815 -25.00 -18.25 -18.90
CA SER A 815 -25.40 -19.31 -19.83
C SER A 815 -26.73 -19.96 -19.44
N ILE A 816 -27.49 -20.36 -20.46
CA ILE A 816 -28.69 -21.18 -20.35
C ILE A 816 -28.41 -22.55 -20.94
N ASP A 817 -28.63 -23.59 -20.13
CA ASP A 817 -28.45 -24.98 -20.55
C ASP A 817 -29.76 -25.76 -20.55
N ILE A 818 -30.05 -26.41 -21.67
CA ILE A 818 -31.19 -27.30 -21.86
C ILE A 818 -30.70 -28.74 -21.94
N ASP A 819 -30.98 -29.54 -20.90
CA ASP A 819 -30.69 -30.97 -20.91
C ASP A 819 -31.73 -31.75 -21.73
N LEU A 820 -31.29 -32.34 -22.84
CA LEU A 820 -32.09 -33.18 -23.73
C LEU A 820 -32.02 -34.68 -23.35
N SER A 821 -31.37 -35.04 -22.23
CA SER A 821 -31.26 -36.42 -21.75
C SER A 821 -32.54 -36.91 -21.05
N GLY A 822 -33.04 -38.10 -21.39
CA GLY A 822 -34.31 -38.68 -20.89
C GLY A 822 -34.28 -39.17 -19.42
N GLY A 823 -33.54 -38.50 -18.53
CA GLY A 823 -33.40 -38.86 -17.11
C GLY A 823 -34.09 -37.85 -16.19
N GLN A 824 -34.65 -38.32 -15.08
CA GLN A 824 -35.19 -37.45 -14.02
C GLN A 824 -34.04 -36.70 -13.33
N SER A 825 -33.94 -35.38 -13.52
CA SER A 825 -33.19 -34.51 -12.59
C SER A 825 -33.94 -34.47 -11.27
N ARG A 826 -33.33 -35.07 -10.25
CA ARG A 826 -33.83 -35.07 -8.88
C ARG A 826 -33.24 -33.83 -8.21
N ALA A 827 -34.09 -32.84 -7.92
CA ALA A 827 -33.69 -31.69 -7.10
C ALA A 827 -32.99 -32.14 -5.81
N GLN A 828 -31.72 -31.77 -5.67
CA GLN A 828 -30.99 -31.70 -4.41
C GLN A 828 -30.46 -30.27 -4.25
N PRO A 829 -30.36 -29.74 -3.02
CA PRO A 829 -29.80 -28.41 -2.80
C PRO A 829 -28.34 -28.39 -3.27
N GLN A 830 -28.00 -27.35 -4.03
CA GLN A 830 -26.69 -26.92 -4.53
C GLN A 830 -25.49 -27.76 -4.07
N ALA A 831 -24.93 -28.49 -5.03
CA ALA A 831 -23.56 -28.94 -5.11
C ALA A 831 -23.15 -28.71 -6.56
N ALA A 832 -22.02 -28.04 -6.80
CA ALA A 832 -21.37 -28.10 -8.11
C ALA A 832 -20.93 -29.56 -8.30
N GLN A 833 -21.71 -30.36 -9.01
CA GLN A 833 -21.29 -31.69 -9.43
C GLN A 833 -20.61 -31.54 -10.78
N ALA A 834 -19.35 -31.99 -10.87
CA ALA A 834 -18.73 -32.29 -12.14
C ALA A 834 -19.57 -33.43 -12.79
N GLY A 835 -20.40 -33.08 -13.77
CA GLY A 835 -20.86 -34.03 -14.78
C GLY A 835 -19.73 -34.29 -15.77
N PRO A 836 -19.84 -35.27 -16.67
CA PRO A 836 -18.73 -35.70 -17.53
C PRO A 836 -18.37 -34.57 -18.51
N LEU A 837 -17.37 -33.78 -18.16
CA LEU A 837 -16.88 -32.67 -18.97
C LEU A 837 -16.12 -33.24 -20.16
N LEU A 838 -16.59 -32.90 -21.36
CA LEU A 838 -15.74 -32.92 -22.54
C LEU A 838 -14.92 -31.62 -22.49
N ASP A 839 -13.60 -31.78 -22.44
CA ASP A 839 -12.52 -30.82 -22.72
C ASP A 839 -12.45 -29.44 -22.00
N SER A 840 -11.57 -29.36 -20.99
CA SER A 840 -10.65 -28.23 -20.74
C SER A 840 -11.17 -26.90 -20.17
N GLU A 841 -12.42 -26.79 -19.74
CA GLU A 841 -12.88 -25.57 -19.05
C GLU A 841 -12.47 -25.56 -17.55
N PRO A 842 -11.89 -24.47 -17.03
CA PRO A 842 -11.48 -24.37 -15.63
C PRO A 842 -12.68 -24.23 -14.69
N LEU A 843 -12.73 -25.06 -13.65
CA LEU A 843 -13.66 -24.98 -12.52
C LEU A 843 -13.34 -23.75 -11.67
N LEU A 844 -14.33 -22.97 -11.24
CA LEU A 844 -14.13 -21.77 -10.42
C LEU A 844 -14.66 -21.98 -8.99
N ALA A 845 -13.81 -21.77 -7.98
CA ALA A 845 -14.26 -21.64 -6.60
C ALA A 845 -14.97 -20.29 -6.40
N THR A 846 -16.20 -20.36 -5.87
CA THR A 846 -17.05 -19.20 -5.58
C THR A 846 -16.79 -18.70 -4.15
N ALA A 847 -17.55 -17.70 -3.71
CA ALA A 847 -17.44 -17.24 -2.32
C ALA A 847 -18.19 -18.21 -1.37
N GLY A 848 -17.47 -18.84 -0.44
CA GLY A 848 -18.03 -19.83 0.50
C GLY A 848 -17.15 -21.06 0.65
N ASP A 849 -17.62 -22.06 1.41
CA ASP A 849 -16.94 -23.36 1.49
C ASP A 849 -17.44 -24.24 0.33
N ASP A 850 -16.59 -24.46 -0.69
CA ASP A 850 -16.92 -25.27 -1.86
C ASP A 850 -16.45 -26.73 -1.76
N VAL A 851 -17.12 -27.67 -2.46
CA VAL A 851 -16.70 -29.08 -2.55
C VAL A 851 -16.58 -29.49 -4.02
N PHE A 852 -15.37 -29.80 -4.45
CA PHE A 852 -15.07 -30.29 -5.80
C PHE A 852 -14.96 -31.82 -5.75
N ALA A 853 -15.87 -32.52 -6.41
CA ALA A 853 -15.93 -33.97 -6.39
C ALA A 853 -15.60 -34.55 -7.77
N TRP A 854 -14.78 -35.59 -7.79
CA TRP A 854 -14.47 -36.37 -9.01
C TRP A 854 -15.01 -37.79 -8.90
N GLU A 855 -15.67 -38.25 -9.95
CA GLU A 855 -16.20 -39.60 -10.10
C GLU A 855 -15.27 -40.46 -10.96
N LEU A 856 -15.39 -41.78 -10.85
CA LEU A 856 -14.63 -42.72 -11.69
C LEU A 856 -14.89 -42.57 -13.21
N SER A 857 -15.92 -41.81 -13.61
CA SER A 857 -16.17 -41.44 -15.00
C SER A 857 -15.20 -40.41 -15.57
N ASP A 858 -14.54 -39.64 -14.70
CA ASP A 858 -13.79 -38.44 -15.08
C ASP A 858 -12.32 -38.75 -15.40
N ILE A 859 -11.89 -39.99 -15.12
CA ILE A 859 -10.49 -40.38 -15.29
C ILE A 859 -10.11 -40.62 -16.75
N GLY A 860 -8.89 -40.21 -17.07
CA GLY A 860 -8.21 -40.57 -18.31
C GLY A 860 -7.68 -42.01 -18.30
N THR A 861 -6.74 -42.29 -19.19
CA THR A 861 -6.05 -43.59 -19.20
C THR A 861 -4.70 -43.47 -18.51
N PRO A 862 -4.21 -44.50 -17.78
CA PRO A 862 -2.90 -44.40 -17.12
C PRO A 862 -1.76 -44.00 -18.08
N GLY A 863 -1.13 -42.85 -17.81
CA GLY A 863 -0.10 -42.22 -18.64
C GLY A 863 -0.61 -41.21 -19.68
N ASP A 864 -1.92 -40.99 -19.73
CA ASP A 864 -2.65 -39.98 -20.51
C ASP A 864 -3.87 -39.54 -19.68
N PRO A 865 -3.62 -38.82 -18.55
CA PRO A 865 -4.67 -38.43 -17.62
C PRO A 865 -5.57 -37.36 -18.23
N GLU A 866 -6.83 -37.30 -17.80
CA GLU A 866 -7.62 -36.08 -17.98
C GLU A 866 -7.07 -35.01 -17.03
N GLU A 867 -7.04 -33.76 -17.51
CA GLU A 867 -6.50 -32.61 -16.78
C GLU A 867 -7.62 -31.61 -16.51
N ASP A 868 -7.91 -31.38 -15.23
CA ASP A 868 -8.85 -30.37 -14.77
C ASP A 868 -8.11 -29.22 -14.09
N THR A 869 -8.67 -28.02 -14.16
CA THR A 869 -8.14 -26.84 -13.45
C THR A 869 -9.21 -26.30 -12.50
N VAL A 870 -8.83 -25.99 -11.26
CA VAL A 870 -9.63 -25.26 -10.27
C VAL A 870 -8.98 -23.90 -10.04
N LEU A 871 -9.73 -22.83 -10.28
CA LEU A 871 -9.36 -21.45 -10.01
C LEU A 871 -9.82 -21.08 -8.59
N ARG A 872 -9.02 -20.27 -7.89
CA ARG A 872 -9.36 -19.64 -6.59
C ARG A 872 -9.59 -20.59 -5.40
N PHE A 873 -9.08 -21.82 -5.48
CA PHE A 873 -9.26 -22.82 -4.41
C PHE A 873 -8.69 -22.33 -3.06
N GLY A 874 -9.56 -22.10 -2.09
CA GLY A 874 -9.25 -21.62 -0.74
C GLY A 874 -9.12 -20.11 -0.59
N ASP A 875 -9.45 -19.30 -1.62
CA ASP A 875 -9.33 -17.83 -1.57
C ASP A 875 -10.44 -17.16 -0.73
N GLN A 876 -11.66 -17.71 -0.73
CA GLN A 876 -12.84 -17.12 -0.09
C GLN A 876 -13.65 -18.12 0.78
N GLY A 877 -13.00 -19.19 1.29
CA GLY A 877 -13.59 -20.18 2.19
C GLY A 877 -12.70 -21.40 2.43
N GLN A 878 -13.22 -22.45 3.08
CA GLN A 878 -12.55 -23.74 3.26
C GLN A 878 -13.01 -24.74 2.21
N ASP A 879 -12.40 -24.65 1.03
CA ASP A 879 -12.74 -25.53 -0.10
C ASP A 879 -12.17 -26.94 0.07
N VAL A 880 -12.89 -27.92 -0.47
CA VAL A 880 -12.63 -29.35 -0.26
C VAL A 880 -12.52 -30.07 -1.59
N LEU A 881 -11.46 -30.87 -1.76
CA LEU A 881 -11.34 -31.89 -2.81
C LEU A 881 -11.94 -33.20 -2.31
N ASP A 882 -13.05 -33.63 -2.88
CA ASP A 882 -13.65 -34.94 -2.65
C ASP A 882 -13.21 -35.94 -3.72
N LEU A 883 -12.24 -36.77 -3.33
CA LEU A 883 -11.68 -37.83 -4.18
C LEU A 883 -12.16 -39.21 -3.74
N SER A 884 -13.24 -39.29 -2.96
CA SER A 884 -13.72 -40.56 -2.39
C SER A 884 -14.05 -41.61 -3.44
N ASP A 885 -14.61 -41.24 -4.58
CA ASP A 885 -14.92 -42.19 -5.67
C ASP A 885 -13.67 -42.58 -6.48
N LEU A 886 -12.67 -41.69 -6.60
CA LEU A 886 -11.39 -41.99 -7.25
C LEU A 886 -10.47 -42.87 -6.38
N LEU A 887 -10.59 -42.78 -5.06
CA LEU A 887 -9.68 -43.38 -4.08
C LEU A 887 -10.29 -44.55 -3.30
N VAL A 888 -11.18 -45.32 -3.93
CA VAL A 888 -11.96 -46.42 -3.32
C VAL A 888 -11.14 -47.55 -2.68
N ASP A 889 -9.86 -47.72 -3.04
CA ASP A 889 -8.96 -48.74 -2.48
C ASP A 889 -7.89 -48.13 -1.55
N ALA A 890 -7.87 -46.80 -1.39
CA ALA A 890 -6.99 -46.12 -0.46
C ALA A 890 -7.50 -46.27 0.99
N HIS A 891 -6.57 -46.21 1.93
CA HIS A 891 -6.80 -46.34 3.36
C HIS A 891 -6.07 -45.20 4.07
N PRO A 892 -6.71 -44.03 4.24
CA PRO A 892 -6.14 -42.94 5.02
C PRO A 892 -5.82 -43.39 6.45
N GLY A 893 -4.76 -42.84 7.03
CA GLY A 893 -4.36 -43.13 8.40
C GLY A 893 -5.29 -42.47 9.42
N ASP A 894 -5.19 -42.87 10.69
CA ASP A 894 -5.97 -42.23 11.76
C ASP A 894 -5.55 -40.74 11.91
N ALA A 895 -6.53 -39.82 11.90
CA ALA A 895 -6.41 -38.42 12.33
C ALA A 895 -5.15 -37.66 11.84
N GLY A 896 -5.07 -37.36 10.55
CA GLY A 896 -4.00 -36.54 9.95
C GLY A 896 -2.74 -37.34 9.56
N GLU A 897 -2.80 -38.67 9.64
CA GLU A 897 -1.81 -39.56 9.02
C GLU A 897 -2.21 -39.90 7.57
N ILE A 898 -1.23 -39.93 6.65
CA ILE A 898 -1.46 -40.14 5.20
C ILE A 898 -1.95 -41.57 4.89
N GLY A 899 -1.67 -42.54 5.76
CA GLY A 899 -2.00 -43.94 5.50
C GLY A 899 -1.20 -44.49 4.32
N ASP A 900 -1.90 -45.02 3.31
CA ASP A 900 -1.33 -45.41 2.01
C ASP A 900 -1.74 -44.47 0.86
N LEU A 901 -2.30 -43.28 1.15
CA LEU A 901 -2.69 -42.30 0.14
C LEU A 901 -1.50 -41.84 -0.74
N ASP A 902 -0.27 -41.94 -0.25
CA ASP A 902 0.93 -41.65 -1.04
C ASP A 902 1.20 -42.67 -2.16
N HIS A 903 0.50 -43.81 -2.16
CA HIS A 903 0.47 -44.73 -3.30
C HIS A 903 -0.50 -44.28 -4.41
N PHE A 904 -1.44 -43.38 -4.11
CA PHE A 904 -2.50 -42.95 -5.01
C PHE A 904 -2.42 -41.47 -5.38
N LEU A 905 -1.82 -40.63 -4.53
CA LEU A 905 -1.73 -39.19 -4.68
C LEU A 905 -0.28 -38.72 -4.69
N ASN A 906 0.03 -37.80 -5.60
CA ASN A 906 1.26 -37.02 -5.56
C ASN A 906 0.94 -35.55 -5.83
N ILE A 907 1.45 -34.65 -4.99
CA ILE A 907 1.26 -33.20 -5.15
C ILE A 907 2.58 -32.58 -5.53
N SER A 908 2.58 -31.81 -6.62
CA SER A 908 3.72 -31.01 -7.06
C SER A 908 3.32 -29.53 -7.17
N SER A 909 4.18 -28.62 -6.74
CA SER A 909 3.98 -27.18 -6.96
C SER A 909 5.13 -26.58 -7.78
N ASP A 910 4.86 -25.46 -8.45
CA ASP A 910 5.88 -24.61 -9.07
C ASP A 910 6.12 -23.27 -8.32
N GLY A 911 5.47 -23.10 -7.16
CA GLY A 911 5.49 -21.89 -6.33
C GLY A 911 4.38 -20.89 -6.66
N THR A 912 3.54 -21.16 -7.66
CA THR A 912 2.29 -20.42 -7.94
C THR A 912 1.11 -21.36 -7.97
N ASP A 913 1.23 -22.47 -8.71
CA ASP A 913 0.17 -23.46 -8.88
C ASP A 913 0.56 -24.78 -8.21
N SER A 914 -0.43 -25.58 -7.87
CA SER A 914 -0.23 -26.94 -7.35
C SER A 914 -0.99 -27.94 -8.21
N VAL A 915 -0.37 -29.06 -8.57
CA VAL A 915 -0.99 -30.13 -9.32
C VAL A 915 -1.12 -31.36 -8.44
N VAL A 916 -2.35 -31.85 -8.29
CA VAL A 916 -2.69 -33.11 -7.62
C VAL A 916 -2.75 -34.19 -8.69
N HIS A 917 -1.72 -35.03 -8.73
CA HIS A 917 -1.64 -36.20 -9.59
C HIS A 917 -2.26 -37.41 -8.90
N ILE A 918 -3.19 -38.07 -9.58
CA ILE A 918 -3.97 -39.17 -9.02
C ILE A 918 -3.71 -40.43 -9.85
N SER A 919 -3.53 -41.54 -9.14
CA SER A 919 -3.51 -42.90 -9.68
C SER A 919 -4.58 -43.70 -8.96
N THR A 920 -5.76 -43.84 -9.56
CA THR A 920 -6.92 -44.56 -8.96
C THR A 920 -6.58 -46.01 -8.59
N SER A 921 -5.59 -46.60 -9.26
CA SER A 921 -5.14 -47.98 -9.03
C SER A 921 -3.95 -48.13 -8.06
N GLY A 922 -3.47 -47.04 -7.46
CA GLY A 922 -2.38 -47.06 -6.47
C GLY A 922 -1.00 -47.30 -7.08
N GLY A 923 -0.69 -46.64 -8.21
CA GLY A 923 0.53 -46.89 -8.98
C GLY A 923 1.83 -46.26 -8.44
N PHE A 924 1.77 -45.35 -7.46
CA PHE A 924 2.94 -44.67 -6.89
C PHE A 924 3.66 -45.55 -5.86
N SER A 925 4.45 -46.50 -6.34
CA SER A 925 5.11 -47.52 -5.49
C SER A 925 6.03 -46.90 -4.41
N ASP A 926 5.78 -47.19 -3.13
CA ASP A 926 6.53 -46.64 -1.98
C ASP A 926 6.53 -45.08 -1.92
N GLY A 927 5.46 -44.43 -2.39
CA GLY A 927 5.33 -42.96 -2.38
C GLY A 927 6.14 -42.24 -3.47
N LEU A 928 6.69 -42.99 -4.45
CA LEU A 928 7.43 -42.43 -5.57
C LEU A 928 6.48 -42.14 -6.74
N PHE A 929 6.43 -40.89 -7.15
CA PHE A 929 5.69 -40.43 -8.33
C PHE A 929 6.10 -41.18 -9.60
N ASP A 930 5.12 -41.74 -10.31
CA ASP A 930 5.27 -42.35 -11.64
C ASP A 930 4.25 -41.74 -12.61
N PRO A 931 4.67 -40.86 -13.54
CA PRO A 931 3.75 -40.21 -14.48
C PRO A 931 3.04 -41.22 -15.41
N ALA A 932 3.58 -42.43 -15.59
CA ALA A 932 2.93 -43.47 -16.39
C ALA A 932 1.76 -44.16 -15.67
N ALA A 933 1.58 -43.88 -14.37
CA ALA A 933 0.51 -44.41 -13.55
C ALA A 933 -0.61 -43.39 -13.25
N VAL A 934 -0.42 -42.13 -13.64
CA VAL A 934 -1.40 -41.06 -13.44
C VAL A 934 -2.55 -41.26 -14.42
N ASP A 935 -3.77 -41.31 -13.90
CA ASP A 935 -5.01 -41.38 -14.67
C ASP A 935 -5.90 -40.14 -14.47
N GLN A 936 -5.61 -39.28 -13.49
CA GLN A 936 -6.25 -37.97 -13.34
C GLN A 936 -5.26 -36.91 -12.83
N SER A 937 -5.35 -35.69 -13.32
CA SER A 937 -4.57 -34.53 -12.86
C SER A 937 -5.48 -33.35 -12.55
N ILE A 938 -5.34 -32.75 -11.36
CA ILE A 938 -6.09 -31.56 -10.97
C ILE A 938 -5.12 -30.42 -10.70
N VAL A 939 -5.21 -29.33 -11.44
CA VAL A 939 -4.43 -28.11 -11.29
C VAL A 939 -5.18 -27.14 -10.38
N LEU A 940 -4.63 -26.81 -9.22
CA LEU A 940 -5.10 -25.73 -8.37
C LEU A 940 -4.33 -24.46 -8.75
N ALA A 941 -4.95 -23.62 -9.58
CA ALA A 941 -4.34 -22.40 -10.10
C ALA A 941 -4.31 -21.32 -9.02
N GLY A 942 -3.15 -20.69 -8.82
CA GLY A 942 -2.91 -19.68 -7.79
C GLY A 942 -2.71 -20.23 -6.38
N VAL A 943 -2.68 -21.56 -6.20
CA VAL A 943 -2.51 -22.21 -4.89
C VAL A 943 -1.16 -22.91 -4.79
N ASP A 944 -0.34 -22.51 -3.81
CA ASP A 944 0.93 -23.16 -3.48
C ASP A 944 0.78 -24.05 -2.22
N LEU A 945 0.73 -25.37 -2.43
CA LEU A 945 0.71 -26.39 -1.38
C LEU A 945 2.13 -26.87 -0.99
N GLY A 946 3.16 -26.39 -1.67
CA GLY A 946 4.57 -26.72 -1.45
C GLY A 946 5.06 -28.02 -2.13
N ASP A 947 6.39 -28.14 -2.25
CA ASP A 947 7.06 -29.22 -3.00
C ASP A 947 7.12 -30.59 -2.27
N ASP A 948 6.76 -30.66 -0.99
CA ASP A 948 6.75 -31.91 -0.21
C ASP A 948 5.35 -32.53 -0.25
N SER A 949 5.11 -33.38 -1.25
CA SER A 949 3.83 -34.06 -1.46
C SER A 949 3.27 -34.72 -0.20
N ALA A 950 4.11 -35.35 0.63
CA ALA A 950 3.63 -36.02 1.83
C ALA A 950 3.19 -35.01 2.90
N GLN A 951 3.84 -33.85 2.96
CA GLN A 951 3.40 -32.78 3.85
C GLN A 951 2.12 -32.11 3.34
N ALA A 952 2.02 -31.83 2.04
CA ALA A 952 0.84 -31.25 1.41
C ALA A 952 -0.42 -32.11 1.63
N ILE A 953 -0.33 -33.43 1.42
CA ILE A 953 -1.45 -34.36 1.67
C ILE A 953 -1.86 -34.35 3.15
N ARG A 954 -0.90 -34.31 4.09
CA ARG A 954 -1.23 -34.21 5.54
C ARG A 954 -1.94 -32.92 5.87
N ASP A 955 -1.50 -31.81 5.28
CA ASP A 955 -2.05 -30.50 5.57
C ASP A 955 -3.49 -30.42 5.08
N LEU A 956 -3.77 -30.86 3.85
CA LEU A 956 -5.13 -30.95 3.30
C LEU A 956 -6.05 -31.86 4.12
N LEU A 957 -5.58 -33.03 4.56
CA LEU A 957 -6.36 -33.92 5.45
C LEU A 957 -6.63 -33.29 6.81
N SER A 958 -5.67 -32.55 7.36
CA SER A 958 -5.78 -31.93 8.69
C SER A 958 -6.67 -30.69 8.69
N SER A 959 -6.72 -29.96 7.57
CA SER A 959 -7.62 -28.83 7.35
C SER A 959 -9.02 -29.26 6.92
N GLY A 960 -9.22 -30.53 6.56
CA GLY A 960 -10.50 -31.03 6.07
C GLY A 960 -10.77 -30.68 4.60
N GLN A 961 -9.75 -30.25 3.87
CA GLN A 961 -9.81 -29.84 2.46
C GLN A 961 -9.54 -31.00 1.49
N LEU A 962 -9.34 -32.22 2.00
CA LEU A 962 -9.27 -33.45 1.23
C LEU A 962 -10.16 -34.51 1.89
N ILE A 963 -11.08 -35.05 1.11
CA ILE A 963 -11.89 -36.23 1.47
C ILE A 963 -11.42 -37.40 0.60
N ALA A 964 -11.11 -38.51 1.28
CA ALA A 964 -10.84 -39.81 0.70
C ALA A 964 -11.63 -40.86 1.50
N ASP A 965 -12.09 -41.94 0.86
CA ASP A 965 -12.93 -42.99 1.49
C ASP A 965 -12.19 -43.76 2.61
#